data_AF-A0A819Y938-F1
#
_entry.id   AF-A0A819Y938-F1
#
_cell.length_a   1.000
_cell.length_b   1.000
_cell.length_c   1.000
_cell.angle_alpha   90.00
_cell.angle_beta   90.00
_cell.angle_gamma   90.00
#
_symmetry.space_group_name_H-M   'P 1'
#
loop_
_entity.id
_entity.type
_entity.pdbx_description
1 polymer ?
#
loop_
_entity_poly.entity_id
_entity_poly.type
_entity_poly.pdbx_seq_one_letter_code
_entity_poly.pdbx_strand_id
1 'polypeptide(L)'
;DRWLQQLLSEFLQQRDHFKHKLGEKWQNHELTNIKYDNHDRIRKIYGAYKELEKARDNILSTESFQELNNYLQKIDHNARDEMKEKFNILAQQYVKILQCLEFVDKETKASASDNYISDIKKNILKLKELNDKQSHTICIVGLEKAGKSTFINALLGYELLPTASERCTQIRTVLKPPLEKGDQQLFATVKFYNDQEFHLFFEKMTKKTDENSQQLQQRKDQVIRAREKLKAKFPEEHFRIGDLSDANKERMNIIKHLHDYITGELYVNIIKEIAIYTDKLPGKNYELLDVPGFDSPIKEHRDAGLQAIKTADAFLFLTNGQQPSLTEPQIRLLYEIQQNHFEAMQRAFGIITKLDLCQTPTIYQEHYEKASTELIDKHFKPEHIYAVCSRIQILDENSEEFHVIDRKLHNFGDDLKQGFERSKDGLNKFIEFELPKTHLKQLVDLGRMRLVRHVLERLDKIKQNQLWSQNLDMTSIDEYIKQHNTENWDQVYYEYIFQPAFAKANHWHTTIVTKERAKFVDNVKQKFHDSFLDLTGEFLKRTHPIEQLMFEAHGYSKLQLNAHPTDNDVRERLSIELEKIVDQTSNILAEHFYHQYICELENILNDICPQLKDLYHTKLTLEKCIYETHALILRVCRPVIMATLRYSHLDLPVKQDAINELIYIAPTVAFNIANIPDQDGDVGILGQEISKSAELLANKSEMTTSLIKTLFK
;
A
#
# COMPACT_ATOMS: atom_id res chain seq x y z
N ASP A 1 -30.18 34.59 -25.85
CA ASP A 1 -30.60 33.62 -24.83
C ASP A 1 -31.61 32.60 -25.38
N ARG A 2 -32.80 33.04 -25.83
CA ARG A 2 -33.84 32.17 -26.40
C ARG A 2 -33.33 31.13 -27.42
N TRP A 3 -32.52 31.54 -28.40
CA TRP A 3 -31.92 30.60 -29.36
C TRP A 3 -31.00 29.56 -28.71
N LEU A 4 -30.15 29.98 -27.75
CA LEU A 4 -29.23 29.08 -27.05
C LEU A 4 -29.99 28.07 -26.16
N GLN A 5 -31.07 28.49 -25.52
CA GLN A 5 -31.97 27.58 -24.78
C GLN A 5 -32.67 26.59 -25.72
N GLN A 6 -33.08 27.05 -26.91
CA GLN A 6 -33.66 26.18 -27.93
C GLN A 6 -32.65 25.12 -28.40
N LEU A 7 -31.39 25.51 -28.66
CA LEU A 7 -30.30 24.59 -29.02
C LEU A 7 -30.07 23.52 -27.94
N LEU A 8 -29.99 23.91 -26.66
CA LEU A 8 -29.82 22.97 -25.55
C LEU A 8 -31.03 22.02 -25.41
N SER A 9 -32.24 22.52 -25.63
CA SER A 9 -33.47 21.71 -25.63
C SER A 9 -33.51 20.71 -26.79
N GLU A 10 -33.12 21.14 -28.00
CA GLU A 10 -33.00 20.26 -29.17
C GLU A 10 -31.96 19.16 -28.93
N PHE A 11 -30.82 19.49 -28.30
CA PHE A 11 -29.80 18.51 -27.94
C PHE A 11 -30.32 17.48 -26.92
N LEU A 12 -31.08 17.93 -25.90
CA LEU A 12 -31.73 17.02 -24.93
C LEU A 12 -32.74 16.09 -25.60
N GLN A 13 -33.53 16.59 -26.55
CA GLN A 13 -34.51 15.77 -27.29
C GLN A 13 -33.84 14.70 -28.17
N GLN A 14 -32.62 14.96 -28.66
CA GLN A 14 -31.87 14.02 -29.50
C GLN A 14 -31.05 13.00 -28.69
N ARG A 15 -31.11 13.02 -27.36
CA ARG A 15 -30.37 12.11 -26.46
C ARG A 15 -30.48 10.65 -26.88
N ASP A 16 -31.68 10.16 -27.17
CA ASP A 16 -31.89 8.75 -27.47
C ASP A 16 -31.39 8.39 -28.88
N HIS A 17 -31.44 9.35 -29.82
CA HIS A 17 -30.87 9.18 -31.16
C HIS A 17 -29.33 9.06 -31.10
N PHE A 18 -28.67 9.92 -30.31
CA PHE A 18 -27.22 9.85 -30.09
C PHE A 18 -26.81 8.54 -29.42
N LYS A 19 -27.58 8.07 -28.44
CA LYS A 19 -27.36 6.79 -27.75
C LYS A 19 -27.32 5.62 -28.73
N HIS A 20 -28.23 5.59 -29.71
CA HIS A 20 -28.27 4.54 -30.72
C HIS A 20 -27.07 4.62 -31.68
N LYS A 21 -26.80 5.80 -32.25
CA LYS A 21 -25.72 6.01 -33.23
C LYS A 21 -24.33 5.76 -32.65
N LEU A 22 -24.12 6.14 -31.39
CA LEU A 22 -22.88 5.86 -30.67
C LEU A 22 -22.77 4.41 -30.20
N GLY A 23 -23.90 3.74 -29.94
CA GLY A 23 -23.93 2.33 -29.55
C GLY A 23 -23.37 1.41 -30.63
N GLU A 24 -23.72 1.64 -31.90
CA GLU A 24 -23.15 0.88 -33.04
C GLU A 24 -21.62 1.05 -33.14
N LYS A 25 -21.13 2.27 -32.92
CA LYS A 25 -19.69 2.58 -32.96
C LYS A 25 -18.93 2.03 -31.75
N TRP A 26 -19.58 1.99 -30.59
CA TRP A 26 -19.06 1.33 -29.39
C TRP A 26 -18.85 -0.16 -29.62
N GLN A 27 -19.83 -0.84 -30.23
CA GLN A 27 -19.74 -2.25 -30.58
C GLN A 27 -18.61 -2.52 -31.60
N ASN A 28 -18.41 -1.62 -32.56
CA ASN A 28 -17.34 -1.70 -33.55
C ASN A 28 -15.95 -1.27 -33.06
N HIS A 29 -15.78 -0.94 -31.77
CA HIS A 29 -14.52 -0.48 -31.17
C HIS A 29 -13.93 0.79 -31.78
N GLU A 30 -14.75 1.63 -32.42
CA GLU A 30 -14.29 2.88 -33.04
C GLU A 30 -14.04 3.98 -32.00
N LEU A 31 -14.67 3.89 -30.81
CA LEU A 31 -14.63 4.89 -29.75
C LEU A 31 -13.43 4.70 -28.79
N THR A 32 -12.21 4.83 -29.32
CA THR A 32 -10.95 4.55 -28.60
C THR A 32 -10.58 5.55 -27.49
N ASN A 33 -11.21 6.72 -27.44
CA ASN A 33 -10.88 7.79 -26.49
C ASN A 33 -11.64 7.72 -25.15
N ILE A 34 -12.59 6.80 -24.99
CA ILE A 34 -13.39 6.66 -23.77
C ILE A 34 -12.67 5.69 -22.83
N LYS A 35 -12.00 6.23 -21.79
CA LYS A 35 -11.34 5.42 -20.75
C LYS A 35 -12.39 4.78 -19.83
N TYR A 36 -12.88 3.60 -20.20
CA TYR A 36 -13.71 2.78 -19.33
C TYR A 36 -12.86 1.77 -18.56
N ASP A 37 -12.61 2.08 -17.28
CA ASP A 37 -11.65 1.42 -16.35
C ASP A 37 -12.01 -0.05 -16.01
N ASN A 38 -13.20 -0.53 -16.39
CA ASN A 38 -13.64 -1.87 -16.04
C ASN A 38 -12.96 -3.00 -16.83
N HIS A 39 -12.42 -2.75 -18.02
CA HIS A 39 -11.80 -3.81 -18.85
C HIS A 39 -10.53 -4.41 -18.24
N ASP A 40 -9.60 -3.55 -17.86
CA ASP A 40 -8.33 -3.99 -17.27
C ASP A 40 -8.55 -4.61 -15.88
N ARG A 41 -9.55 -4.10 -15.16
CA ARG A 41 -9.99 -4.66 -13.88
C ARG A 41 -10.53 -6.09 -14.05
N ILE A 42 -11.45 -6.30 -15.00
CA ILE A 42 -12.02 -7.63 -15.32
C ILE A 42 -10.91 -8.60 -15.75
N ARG A 43 -9.97 -8.16 -16.60
CA ARG A 43 -8.84 -8.98 -17.06
C ARG A 43 -7.93 -9.40 -15.90
N LYS A 44 -7.63 -8.49 -14.96
CA LYS A 44 -6.82 -8.80 -13.78
C LYS A 44 -7.53 -9.78 -12.83
N ILE A 45 -8.83 -9.61 -12.60
CA ILE A 45 -9.64 -10.53 -11.78
C ILE A 45 -9.68 -11.92 -12.42
N TYR A 46 -9.90 -12.00 -13.74
CA TYR A 46 -9.86 -13.27 -14.46
C TYR A 46 -8.47 -13.93 -14.39
N GLY A 47 -7.40 -13.16 -14.55
CA GLY A 47 -6.04 -13.65 -14.37
C GLY A 47 -5.82 -14.25 -12.98
N ALA A 48 -6.25 -13.55 -11.92
CA ALA A 48 -6.15 -14.02 -10.55
C ALA A 48 -6.96 -15.32 -10.32
N TYR A 49 -8.18 -15.39 -10.83
CA TYR A 49 -9.00 -16.61 -10.75
C TYR A 49 -8.36 -17.80 -11.45
N LYS A 50 -7.87 -17.62 -12.68
CA LYS A 50 -7.23 -18.71 -13.44
C LYS A 50 -5.99 -19.24 -12.71
N GLU A 51 -5.23 -18.35 -12.06
CA GLU A 51 -4.10 -18.76 -11.22
C GLU A 51 -4.56 -19.49 -9.95
N LEU A 52 -5.66 -19.09 -9.33
CA LEU A 52 -6.25 -19.80 -8.18
C LEU A 52 -6.81 -21.18 -8.57
N GLU A 53 -7.43 -21.32 -9.74
CA GLU A 53 -7.88 -22.63 -10.25
C GLU A 53 -6.72 -23.55 -10.57
N LYS A 54 -5.70 -23.06 -11.29
CA LYS A 54 -4.46 -23.83 -11.50
C LYS A 54 -3.81 -24.24 -10.18
N ALA A 55 -3.81 -23.35 -9.19
CA ALA A 55 -3.27 -23.66 -7.87
C ALA A 55 -4.10 -24.73 -7.15
N ARG A 56 -5.44 -24.68 -7.24
CA ARG A 56 -6.35 -25.71 -6.71
C ARG A 56 -6.08 -27.07 -7.34
N ASP A 57 -5.96 -27.13 -8.66
CA ASP A 57 -5.90 -28.40 -9.40
C ASP A 57 -4.51 -29.03 -9.40
N ASN A 58 -3.45 -28.21 -9.34
CA ASN A 58 -2.07 -28.71 -9.38
C ASN A 58 -1.43 -28.72 -7.99
N ILE A 59 -1.30 -27.56 -7.35
CA ILE A 59 -0.44 -27.39 -6.17
C ILE A 59 -1.14 -27.85 -4.90
N LEU A 60 -2.43 -27.53 -4.79
CA LEU A 60 -3.29 -27.78 -3.62
C LEU A 60 -4.19 -29.00 -3.79
N SER A 61 -3.90 -29.84 -4.79
CA SER A 61 -4.65 -31.07 -5.03
C SER A 61 -4.32 -32.15 -4.00
N THR A 62 -5.25 -33.09 -3.82
CA THR A 62 -5.03 -34.26 -2.95
C THR A 62 -3.86 -35.11 -3.43
N GLU A 63 -3.64 -35.19 -4.74
CA GLU A 63 -2.54 -35.92 -5.36
C GLU A 63 -1.19 -35.27 -5.04
N SER A 64 -1.05 -33.95 -5.24
CA SER A 64 0.17 -33.20 -4.90
C SER A 64 0.54 -33.35 -3.42
N PHE A 65 -0.44 -33.25 -2.52
CA PHE A 65 -0.19 -33.47 -1.09
C PHE A 65 0.20 -34.92 -0.77
N GLN A 66 -0.33 -35.91 -1.48
CA GLN A 66 0.09 -37.30 -1.33
C GLN A 66 1.52 -37.51 -1.82
N GLU A 67 1.90 -36.92 -2.95
CA GLU A 67 3.28 -36.95 -3.46
C GLU A 67 4.26 -36.33 -2.48
N LEU A 68 3.95 -35.15 -1.93
CA LEU A 68 4.77 -34.48 -0.92
C LEU A 68 4.90 -35.29 0.37
N ASN A 69 3.81 -35.93 0.82
CA ASN A 69 3.85 -36.80 2.00
C ASN A 69 4.65 -38.08 1.74
N ASN A 70 4.52 -38.69 0.56
CA ASN A 70 5.30 -39.85 0.14
C ASN A 70 6.79 -39.50 0.06
N TYR A 71 7.12 -38.31 -0.46
CA TYR A 71 8.47 -37.78 -0.46
C TYR A 71 9.00 -37.65 0.98
N LEU A 72 8.26 -36.98 1.88
CA LEU A 72 8.63 -36.84 3.29
C LEU A 72 8.82 -38.18 4.02
N GLN A 73 8.13 -39.24 3.60
CA GLN A 73 8.30 -40.59 4.16
C GLN A 73 9.54 -41.31 3.61
N LYS A 74 9.84 -41.16 2.32
CA LYS A 74 10.94 -41.89 1.63
C LYS A 74 12.27 -41.15 1.66
N ILE A 75 12.28 -39.89 2.08
CA ILE A 75 13.48 -39.05 2.01
C ILE A 75 14.58 -39.52 2.95
N ASP A 76 15.80 -39.50 2.44
CA ASP A 76 17.01 -39.88 3.15
C ASP A 76 17.80 -38.68 3.70
N HIS A 77 18.68 -38.92 4.68
CA HIS A 77 19.48 -37.92 5.38
C HIS A 77 20.38 -37.06 4.46
N ASN A 78 20.71 -37.55 3.26
CA ASN A 78 21.58 -36.85 2.30
C ASN A 78 20.85 -35.83 1.42
N ALA A 79 19.52 -35.74 1.46
CA ALA A 79 18.72 -34.91 0.56
C ALA A 79 18.49 -33.46 1.05
N ARG A 80 19.44 -32.88 1.79
CA ARG A 80 19.29 -31.54 2.40
C ARG A 80 18.99 -30.45 1.37
N ASP A 81 19.76 -30.40 0.29
CA ASP A 81 19.62 -29.35 -0.73
C ASP A 81 18.31 -29.51 -1.51
N GLU A 82 17.90 -30.76 -1.79
CA GLU A 82 16.62 -31.06 -2.45
C GLU A 82 15.42 -30.63 -1.57
N MET A 83 15.48 -30.86 -0.25
CA MET A 83 14.44 -30.37 0.67
C MET A 83 14.35 -28.86 0.66
N LYS A 84 15.49 -28.16 0.70
CA LYS A 84 15.54 -26.70 0.65
C LYS A 84 14.96 -26.16 -0.64
N GLU A 85 15.30 -26.77 -1.77
CA GLU A 85 14.76 -26.38 -3.08
C GLU A 85 13.24 -26.58 -3.13
N LYS A 86 12.73 -27.76 -2.74
CA LYS A 86 11.29 -28.04 -2.70
C LYS A 86 10.55 -27.10 -1.76
N PHE A 87 11.11 -26.83 -0.57
CA PHE A 87 10.55 -25.85 0.37
C PHE A 87 10.43 -24.47 -0.28
N ASN A 88 11.50 -24.00 -0.93
CA ASN A 88 11.53 -22.67 -1.55
C ASN A 88 10.54 -22.54 -2.70
N ILE A 89 10.43 -23.56 -3.56
CA ILE A 89 9.44 -23.60 -4.66
C ILE A 89 8.03 -23.53 -4.08
N LEU A 90 7.71 -24.37 -3.10
CA LEU A 90 6.37 -24.44 -2.50
C LEU A 90 6.01 -23.13 -1.76
N ALA A 91 6.95 -22.56 -1.01
CA ALA A 91 6.75 -21.31 -0.30
C ALA A 91 6.50 -20.13 -1.27
N GLN A 92 7.26 -20.05 -2.37
CA GLN A 92 7.05 -19.04 -3.41
C GLN A 92 5.68 -19.18 -4.06
N GLN A 93 5.27 -20.41 -4.38
CA GLN A 93 3.94 -20.69 -4.91
C GLN A 93 2.83 -20.25 -3.94
N TYR A 94 2.97 -20.54 -2.64
CA TYR A 94 1.98 -20.14 -1.63
C TYR A 94 1.90 -18.62 -1.47
N VAL A 95 3.04 -17.92 -1.50
CA VAL A 95 3.06 -16.45 -1.49
C VAL A 95 2.32 -15.88 -2.71
N LYS A 96 2.52 -16.46 -3.90
CA LYS A 96 1.79 -16.05 -5.12
C LYS A 96 0.29 -16.26 -4.98
N ILE A 97 -0.14 -17.41 -4.44
CA ILE A 97 -1.55 -17.70 -4.17
C ILE A 97 -2.14 -16.67 -3.18
N LEU A 98 -1.42 -16.37 -2.10
CA LEU A 98 -1.86 -15.37 -1.11
C LEU A 98 -2.01 -13.98 -1.74
N GLN A 99 -1.11 -13.56 -2.64
CA GLN A 99 -1.25 -12.29 -3.38
C GLN A 99 -2.52 -12.28 -4.25
N CYS A 100 -2.85 -13.40 -4.91
CA CYS A 100 -4.10 -13.52 -5.67
C CYS A 100 -5.33 -13.44 -4.75
N LEU A 101 -5.29 -14.06 -3.57
CA LEU A 101 -6.36 -13.99 -2.58
C LEU A 101 -6.54 -12.56 -2.03
N GLU A 102 -5.45 -11.88 -1.67
CA GLU A 102 -5.45 -10.48 -1.21
C GLU A 102 -6.06 -9.55 -2.29
N PHE A 103 -5.72 -9.78 -3.57
CA PHE A 103 -6.30 -9.04 -4.69
C PHE A 103 -7.81 -9.25 -4.80
N VAL A 104 -8.28 -10.51 -4.76
CA VAL A 104 -9.71 -10.84 -4.83
C VAL A 104 -10.49 -10.26 -3.65
N ASP A 105 -9.94 -10.35 -2.43
CA ASP A 105 -10.60 -9.82 -1.22
C ASP A 105 -10.75 -8.28 -1.31
N LYS A 106 -9.74 -7.58 -1.83
CA LYS A 106 -9.81 -6.13 -2.09
C LYS A 106 -10.90 -5.77 -3.11
N GLU A 107 -10.99 -6.52 -4.20
CA GLU A 107 -11.96 -6.26 -5.27
C GLU A 107 -13.41 -6.59 -4.86
N THR A 108 -13.60 -7.58 -3.99
CA THR A 108 -14.92 -8.01 -3.50
C THR A 108 -15.45 -7.17 -2.33
N LYS A 109 -14.72 -6.16 -1.86
CA LYS A 109 -15.05 -5.36 -0.65
C LYS A 109 -15.36 -6.25 0.56
N ALA A 110 -14.72 -7.42 0.66
CA ALA A 110 -14.98 -8.37 1.73
C ALA A 110 -14.27 -7.91 3.02
N SER A 111 -15.00 -7.18 3.87
CA SER A 111 -14.46 -6.54 5.09
C SER A 111 -14.11 -7.48 6.26
N ALA A 112 -13.84 -8.78 6.06
CA ALA A 112 -13.90 -9.75 7.16
C ALA A 112 -12.72 -10.76 7.29
N SER A 113 -11.63 -10.67 6.53
CA SER A 113 -10.60 -11.72 6.54
C SER A 113 -9.12 -11.30 6.51
N ASP A 114 -8.81 -10.01 6.60
CA ASP A 114 -7.42 -9.51 6.48
C ASP A 114 -6.47 -10.07 7.54
N ASN A 115 -6.96 -10.38 8.74
CA ASN A 115 -6.12 -10.93 9.81
C ASN A 115 -5.63 -12.35 9.49
N TYR A 116 -6.48 -13.23 8.95
CA TYR A 116 -6.09 -14.63 8.75
C TYR A 116 -5.11 -14.81 7.58
N ILE A 117 -5.32 -14.13 6.46
CA ILE A 117 -4.42 -14.20 5.31
C ILE A 117 -3.05 -13.60 5.68
N SER A 118 -3.05 -12.47 6.40
CA SER A 118 -1.81 -11.86 6.87
C SER A 118 -1.08 -12.74 7.88
N ASP A 119 -1.79 -13.46 8.76
CA ASP A 119 -1.19 -14.43 9.69
C ASP A 119 -0.60 -15.64 8.96
N ILE A 120 -1.26 -16.17 7.93
CA ILE A 120 -0.72 -17.25 7.10
C ILE A 120 0.57 -16.77 6.40
N LYS A 121 0.54 -15.56 5.83
CA LYS A 121 1.70 -14.94 5.19
C LYS A 121 2.87 -14.75 6.16
N LYS A 122 2.61 -14.24 7.37
CA LYS A 122 3.61 -14.11 8.44
C LYS A 122 4.20 -15.47 8.82
N ASN A 123 3.38 -16.51 8.93
CA ASN A 123 3.86 -17.85 9.25
C ASN A 123 4.77 -18.42 8.14
N ILE A 124 4.40 -18.26 6.87
CA ILE A 124 5.24 -18.71 5.74
C ILE A 124 6.56 -17.93 5.72
N LEU A 125 6.53 -16.61 5.92
CA LEU A 125 7.73 -15.78 5.98
C LEU A 125 8.64 -16.19 7.14
N LYS A 126 8.07 -16.44 8.32
CA LYS A 126 8.80 -16.94 9.49
C LYS A 126 9.44 -18.30 9.21
N LEU A 127 8.71 -19.24 8.61
CA LEU A 127 9.26 -20.55 8.23
C LEU A 127 10.38 -20.40 7.20
N LYS A 128 10.24 -19.48 6.25
CA LYS A 128 11.28 -19.18 5.27
C LYS A 128 12.54 -18.62 5.93
N GLU A 129 12.40 -17.65 6.83
CA GLU A 129 13.52 -17.12 7.61
C GLU A 129 14.23 -18.23 8.41
N LEU A 130 13.47 -19.13 9.05
CA LEU A 130 14.01 -20.25 9.80
C LEU A 130 14.73 -21.27 8.90
N ASN A 131 14.23 -21.51 7.69
CA ASN A 131 14.82 -22.45 6.73
C ASN A 131 16.06 -21.88 6.02
N ASP A 132 16.10 -20.57 5.81
CA ASP A 132 17.20 -19.84 5.17
C ASP A 132 18.32 -19.45 6.15
N LYS A 133 18.15 -19.71 7.46
CA LYS A 133 19.18 -19.47 8.48
C LYS A 133 20.50 -20.14 8.09
N GLN A 134 21.56 -19.34 8.09
CA GLN A 134 22.92 -19.83 7.88
C GLN A 134 23.44 -20.60 9.11
N SER A 135 23.01 -20.17 10.30
CA SER A 135 23.39 -20.79 11.58
C SER A 135 22.16 -21.03 12.47
N HIS A 136 22.02 -22.24 12.98
CA HIS A 136 20.96 -22.66 13.89
C HIS A 136 21.38 -22.45 15.34
N THR A 137 20.53 -21.90 16.19
CA THR A 137 20.86 -21.67 17.60
C THR A 137 20.46 -22.87 18.44
N ILE A 138 21.38 -23.42 19.22
CA ILE A 138 21.14 -24.53 20.14
C ILE A 138 21.35 -24.02 21.55
N CYS A 139 20.33 -24.10 22.38
CA CYS A 139 20.38 -23.63 23.76
C CYS A 139 20.79 -24.76 24.71
N ILE A 140 21.79 -24.56 25.57
CA ILE A 140 22.19 -25.53 26.59
C ILE A 140 21.60 -25.11 27.93
N VAL A 141 20.82 -26.00 28.54
CA VAL A 141 20.04 -25.74 29.75
C VAL A 141 20.28 -26.86 30.76
N GLY A 142 20.38 -26.49 32.03
CA GLY A 142 20.61 -27.43 33.12
C GLY A 142 20.93 -26.67 34.40
N LEU A 143 20.87 -27.36 35.54
CA LEU A 143 21.32 -26.77 36.82
C LEU A 143 22.81 -26.41 36.76
N GLU A 144 23.28 -25.52 37.63
CA GLU A 144 24.70 -25.11 37.66
C GLU A 144 25.66 -26.31 37.72
N LYS A 145 25.33 -27.32 38.53
CA LYS A 145 26.17 -28.52 38.72
C LYS A 145 25.87 -29.67 37.75
N ALA A 146 25.04 -29.47 36.73
CA ALA A 146 24.68 -30.52 35.77
C ALA A 146 25.79 -30.83 34.74
N GLY A 147 26.92 -30.12 34.76
CA GLY A 147 28.05 -30.39 33.84
C GLY A 147 27.98 -29.67 32.50
N LYS A 148 27.27 -28.53 32.40
CA LYS A 148 27.14 -27.71 31.17
C LYS A 148 28.49 -27.28 30.61
N SER A 149 29.31 -26.58 31.40
CA SER A 149 30.62 -26.12 30.98
C SER A 149 31.54 -27.28 30.59
N THR A 150 31.46 -28.41 31.31
CA THR A 150 32.21 -29.63 30.97
C THR A 150 31.76 -30.21 29.63
N PHE A 151 30.46 -30.23 29.34
CA PHE A 151 29.95 -30.69 28.04
C PHE A 151 30.36 -29.76 26.90
N ILE A 152 30.33 -28.45 27.10
CA ILE A 152 30.80 -27.47 26.10
C ILE A 152 32.30 -27.62 25.86
N ASN A 153 33.10 -27.75 26.92
CA ASN A 153 34.56 -27.98 26.79
C ASN A 153 34.86 -29.31 26.08
N ALA A 154 34.04 -30.34 26.30
CA ALA A 154 34.15 -31.62 25.59
C ALA A 154 33.83 -31.45 24.09
N LEU A 155 32.84 -30.64 23.73
CA LEU A 155 32.55 -30.33 22.33
C LEU A 155 33.69 -29.57 21.65
N LEU A 156 34.41 -28.73 22.40
CA LEU A 156 35.59 -28.02 21.94
C LEU A 156 36.84 -28.91 21.85
N GLY A 157 36.91 -29.98 22.65
CA GLY A 157 38.10 -30.81 22.83
C GLY A 157 39.17 -30.17 23.73
N TYR A 158 38.80 -29.16 24.51
CA TYR A 158 39.70 -28.47 25.46
C TYR A 158 38.95 -27.64 26.49
N GLU A 159 39.63 -27.33 27.60
CA GLU A 159 39.09 -26.47 28.65
C GLU A 159 39.12 -25.00 28.22
N LEU A 160 37.95 -24.43 27.92
CA LEU A 160 37.77 -23.02 27.59
C LEU A 160 36.90 -22.32 28.64
N LEU A 161 35.75 -22.91 28.96
CA LEU A 161 34.83 -22.39 29.96
C LEU A 161 35.21 -22.88 31.36
N PRO A 162 35.09 -22.03 32.39
CA PRO A 162 35.34 -22.42 33.77
C PRO A 162 34.44 -23.58 34.19
N THR A 163 35.04 -24.62 34.78
CA THR A 163 34.35 -25.84 35.23
C THR A 163 34.01 -25.82 36.73
N ALA A 164 34.46 -24.79 37.46
CA ALA A 164 34.38 -24.69 38.92
C ALA A 164 33.03 -24.13 39.42
N SER A 165 32.69 -24.49 40.66
CA SER A 165 31.50 -24.11 41.44
C SER A 165 31.42 -22.64 41.86
N GLU A 166 32.22 -21.77 41.26
CA GLU A 166 32.11 -20.32 41.43
C GLU A 166 30.99 -19.84 40.50
N ARG A 167 30.17 -18.89 40.96
CA ARG A 167 28.90 -18.46 40.31
C ARG A 167 29.12 -17.91 38.89
N CYS A 168 29.34 -18.76 37.90
CA CYS A 168 29.88 -18.34 36.62
C CYS A 168 28.99 -18.81 35.48
N THR A 169 27.84 -18.16 35.33
CA THR A 169 27.22 -17.87 34.03
C THR A 169 26.06 -16.91 34.29
N GLN A 170 26.34 -15.62 34.54
CA GLN A 170 25.32 -14.57 34.40
C GLN A 170 25.45 -13.88 33.02
N ILE A 171 26.63 -13.93 32.41
CA ILE A 171 26.91 -13.37 31.09
C ILE A 171 26.56 -14.41 30.02
N ARG A 172 25.79 -13.96 29.01
CA ARG A 172 25.40 -14.77 27.86
C ARG A 172 26.66 -15.20 27.08
N THR A 173 26.95 -16.50 27.03
CA THR A 173 28.10 -17.02 26.27
C THR A 173 27.59 -17.77 25.04
N VAL A 174 28.12 -17.43 23.87
CA VAL A 174 27.71 -18.02 22.59
C VAL A 174 28.93 -18.59 21.90
N LEU A 175 28.89 -19.85 21.48
CA LEU A 175 29.90 -20.44 20.62
C LEU A 175 29.40 -20.39 19.19
N LYS A 176 30.23 -19.96 18.25
CA LYS A 176 29.91 -19.75 16.84
C LYS A 176 30.95 -20.43 15.93
N PRO A 177 30.56 -20.85 14.72
CA PRO A 177 31.52 -21.29 13.72
C PRO A 177 32.36 -20.09 13.24
N PRO A 178 33.57 -20.31 12.69
CA PRO A 178 34.42 -19.23 12.18
C PRO A 178 33.74 -18.44 11.04
N LEU A 179 34.11 -17.16 10.89
CA LEU A 179 33.47 -16.22 9.96
C LEU A 179 33.80 -16.51 8.48
N GLU A 180 34.97 -17.08 8.18
CA GLU A 180 35.42 -17.38 6.81
C GLU A 180 35.84 -18.86 6.64
N LYS A 181 35.62 -19.41 5.43
CA LYS A 181 36.02 -20.78 5.09
C LYS A 181 37.55 -20.87 5.01
N GLY A 182 38.17 -21.53 5.99
CA GLY A 182 39.61 -21.75 6.06
C GLY A 182 40.28 -21.12 7.27
N ASP A 183 39.54 -20.34 8.06
CA ASP A 183 40.05 -19.72 9.27
C ASP A 183 40.08 -20.76 10.40
N GLN A 184 41.27 -21.27 10.72
CA GLN A 184 41.51 -22.22 11.83
C GLN A 184 41.61 -21.52 13.20
N GLN A 185 41.24 -20.24 13.28
CA GLN A 185 41.56 -19.40 14.42
C GLN A 185 40.43 -19.39 15.46
N LEU A 186 40.77 -19.80 16.69
CA LEU A 186 39.97 -19.55 17.88
C LEU A 186 40.06 -18.07 18.24
N PHE A 187 38.93 -17.35 18.24
CA PHE A 187 38.88 -15.97 18.74
C PHE A 187 37.58 -15.72 19.52
N ALA A 188 37.53 -14.64 20.27
CA ALA A 188 36.32 -14.26 21.01
C ALA A 188 36.05 -12.78 20.88
N THR A 189 34.78 -12.41 20.83
CA THR A 189 34.31 -11.04 20.82
C THR A 189 33.45 -10.78 22.05
N VAL A 190 33.64 -9.62 22.68
CA VAL A 190 32.91 -9.22 23.87
C VAL A 190 32.00 -8.06 23.51
N LYS A 191 30.69 -8.24 23.66
CA LYS A 191 29.67 -7.23 23.42
C LYS A 191 29.25 -6.59 24.74
N PHE A 192 29.31 -5.27 24.81
CA PHE A 192 28.94 -4.52 26.01
C PHE A 192 27.48 -4.06 25.98
N TYR A 193 26.93 -3.76 27.16
CA TYR A 193 25.67 -3.04 27.25
C TYR A 193 25.86 -1.59 26.77
N ASN A 194 24.91 -1.11 25.96
CA ASN A 194 24.89 0.30 25.58
C ASN A 194 24.59 1.19 26.81
N ASP A 195 24.73 2.51 26.68
CA ASP A 195 24.60 3.41 27.84
C ASP A 195 23.22 3.35 28.51
N GLN A 196 22.16 3.20 27.74
CA GLN A 196 20.79 3.07 28.29
C GLN A 196 20.60 1.74 29.02
N GLU A 197 21.00 0.63 28.41
CA GLU A 197 20.93 -0.71 29.00
C GLU A 197 21.76 -0.77 30.29
N PHE A 198 22.99 -0.24 30.26
CA PHE A 198 23.84 -0.18 31.44
C PHE A 198 23.21 0.63 32.57
N HIS A 199 22.66 1.82 32.28
CA HIS A 199 22.01 2.65 33.31
C HIS A 199 20.85 1.89 33.98
N LEU A 200 20.02 1.20 33.19
CA LEU A 200 18.92 0.39 33.71
C LEU A 200 19.41 -0.74 34.63
N PHE A 201 20.45 -1.49 34.24
CA PHE A 201 21.00 -2.57 35.07
C PHE A 201 21.73 -2.02 36.31
N PHE A 202 22.42 -0.89 36.17
CA PHE A 202 23.14 -0.23 37.26
C PHE A 202 22.20 0.32 38.34
N GLU A 203 21.04 0.86 37.95
CA GLU A 203 20.00 1.30 38.88
C GLU A 203 19.37 0.12 39.63
N LYS A 204 19.16 -1.00 38.94
CA LYS A 204 18.58 -2.23 39.51
C LYS A 204 19.53 -3.03 40.40
N MET A 205 20.80 -2.64 40.54
CA MET A 205 21.72 -3.30 41.47
C MET A 205 21.22 -3.18 42.91
N THR A 206 20.82 -4.32 43.47
CA THR A 206 20.39 -4.45 44.86
C THR A 206 21.55 -4.90 45.77
N LYS A 207 21.37 -4.70 47.08
CA LYS A 207 22.27 -5.21 48.10
C LYS A 207 22.21 -6.74 48.12
N LYS A 208 23.35 -7.40 48.27
CA LYS A 208 23.38 -8.82 48.64
C LYS A 208 22.92 -9.01 50.09
N THR A 209 22.55 -10.26 50.43
CA THR A 209 22.10 -10.67 51.77
C THR A 209 23.04 -10.26 52.91
N ASP A 210 24.35 -10.14 52.64
CA ASP A 210 25.37 -9.80 53.63
C ASP A 210 26.08 -8.44 53.37
N GLU A 211 25.50 -7.59 52.51
CA GLU A 211 26.14 -6.34 52.03
C GLU A 211 25.53 -5.08 52.67
N ASN A 212 26.38 -4.24 53.30
CA ASN A 212 25.99 -2.95 53.85
C ASN A 212 25.87 -1.86 52.76
N SER A 213 25.14 -0.75 53.04
CA SER A 213 24.95 0.36 52.09
C SER A 213 26.26 0.93 51.52
N GLN A 214 27.32 0.98 52.34
CA GLN A 214 28.63 1.47 51.91
C GLN A 214 29.35 0.48 50.99
N GLN A 215 29.20 -0.83 51.22
CA GLN A 215 29.80 -1.87 50.37
C GLN A 215 29.10 -1.94 49.01
N LEU A 216 27.78 -1.76 48.96
CA LEU A 216 27.04 -1.61 47.70
C LEU A 216 27.54 -0.41 46.89
N GLN A 217 27.76 0.74 47.55
CA GLN A 217 28.25 1.94 46.88
C GLN A 217 29.68 1.72 46.33
N GLN A 218 30.56 1.09 47.11
CA GLN A 218 31.90 0.73 46.66
C GLN A 218 31.87 -0.22 45.46
N ARG A 219 30.96 -1.20 45.45
CA ARG A 219 30.77 -2.10 44.30
C ARG A 219 30.26 -1.34 43.06
N LYS A 220 29.32 -0.40 43.24
CA LYS A 220 28.85 0.49 42.17
C LYS A 220 29.99 1.33 41.57
N ASP A 221 30.82 1.93 42.42
CA ASP A 221 31.98 2.72 41.97
C ASP A 221 33.01 1.85 41.24
N GLN A 222 33.24 0.62 41.71
CA GLN A 222 34.12 -0.35 41.05
C GLN A 222 33.60 -0.74 39.66
N VAL A 223 32.27 -0.93 39.50
CA VAL A 223 31.66 -1.24 38.20
C VAL A 223 31.82 -0.07 37.23
N ILE A 224 31.60 1.18 37.67
CA ILE A 224 31.81 2.36 36.82
C ILE A 224 33.27 2.44 36.37
N ARG A 225 34.23 2.32 37.30
CA ARG A 225 35.66 2.34 36.97
C ARG A 225 36.06 1.21 36.02
N ALA A 226 35.53 0.00 36.23
CA ALA A 226 35.77 -1.13 35.35
C ALA A 226 35.22 -0.88 33.95
N ARG A 227 34.01 -0.30 33.83
CA ARG A 227 33.40 0.07 32.56
C ARG A 227 34.18 1.15 31.83
N GLU A 228 34.61 2.20 32.53
CA GLU A 228 35.43 3.27 31.96
C GLU A 228 36.79 2.75 31.48
N LYS A 229 37.45 1.88 32.27
CA LYS A 229 38.70 1.25 31.89
C LYS A 229 38.54 0.35 30.66
N LEU A 230 37.42 -0.37 30.55
CA LEU A 230 37.10 -1.18 29.37
C LEU A 230 36.78 -0.31 28.15
N LYS A 231 35.95 0.73 28.28
CA LYS A 231 35.67 1.69 27.19
C LYS A 231 36.93 2.41 26.71
N ALA A 232 37.82 2.80 27.63
CA ALA A 232 39.08 3.47 27.30
C ALA A 232 40.08 2.53 26.60
N LYS A 233 40.02 1.22 26.88
CA LYS A 233 40.87 0.21 26.25
C LYS A 233 40.34 -0.24 24.89
N PHE A 234 39.04 -0.05 24.59
CA PHE A 234 38.37 -0.56 23.39
C PHE A 234 37.35 0.46 22.83
N PRO A 235 37.73 1.33 21.87
CA PRO A 235 36.85 2.36 21.32
C PRO A 235 35.83 1.85 20.27
N GLU A 236 36.06 0.67 19.68
CA GLU A 236 35.11 0.01 18.76
C GLU A 236 34.94 -1.46 19.17
N GLU A 237 33.72 -1.98 19.08
CA GLU A 237 33.18 -3.17 19.77
C GLU A 237 33.74 -4.55 19.30
N HIS A 238 35.00 -4.63 18.87
CA HIS A 238 35.55 -5.84 18.27
C HIS A 238 36.94 -6.18 18.82
N PHE A 239 37.02 -7.31 19.51
CA PHE A 239 38.29 -7.96 19.83
C PHE A 239 38.63 -8.92 18.67
N ARG A 240 39.62 -8.56 17.86
CA ARG A 240 40.35 -9.51 17.01
C ARG A 240 41.75 -9.64 17.59
N ILE A 241 42.12 -10.85 17.96
CA ILE A 241 43.51 -11.15 18.34
C ILE A 241 44.20 -11.60 17.06
N GLY A 242 45.12 -10.77 16.55
CA GLY A 242 46.22 -11.19 15.66
C GLY A 242 47.51 -11.15 16.48
N ASP A 243 48.46 -12.08 16.33
CA ASP A 243 49.19 -12.43 15.11
C ASP A 243 49.90 -13.81 15.21
N LEU A 244 49.97 -14.47 14.04
CA LEU A 244 50.47 -15.82 13.74
C LEU A 244 51.95 -16.13 14.11
N SER A 245 52.31 -16.16 15.39
CA SER A 245 53.64 -16.68 15.78
C SER A 245 53.66 -17.73 16.89
N ASP A 246 52.60 -17.91 17.69
CA ASP A 246 52.59 -18.94 18.74
C ASP A 246 51.15 -19.29 19.21
N ALA A 247 50.44 -20.10 18.40
CA ALA A 247 49.01 -20.42 18.58
C ALA A 247 48.64 -20.95 19.99
N ASN A 248 49.56 -21.64 20.66
CA ASN A 248 49.33 -22.17 22.01
C ASN A 248 49.40 -21.09 23.11
N LYS A 249 50.28 -20.09 23.00
CA LYS A 249 50.36 -19.00 23.98
C LYS A 249 49.19 -18.05 23.85
N GLU A 250 48.76 -17.74 22.62
CA GLU A 250 47.58 -16.90 22.39
C GLU A 250 46.32 -17.58 22.90
N ARG A 251 46.14 -18.88 22.64
CA ARG A 251 45.03 -19.66 23.18
C ARG A 251 44.99 -19.62 24.71
N MET A 252 46.14 -19.74 25.37
CA MET A 252 46.23 -19.63 26.83
C MET A 252 45.83 -18.24 27.33
N ASN A 253 46.26 -17.18 26.63
CA ASN A 253 45.90 -15.80 26.97
C ASN A 253 44.41 -15.52 26.73
N ILE A 254 43.82 -16.04 25.65
CA ILE A 254 42.38 -15.98 25.35
C ILE A 254 41.59 -16.63 26.48
N ILE A 255 41.94 -17.87 26.83
CA ILE A 255 41.26 -18.62 27.90
C ILE A 255 41.33 -17.84 29.20
N LYS A 256 42.51 -17.31 29.55
CA LYS A 256 42.70 -16.54 30.78
C LYS A 256 41.85 -15.26 30.82
N HIS A 257 41.83 -14.49 29.74
CA HIS A 257 41.01 -13.27 29.66
C HIS A 257 39.51 -13.57 29.67
N LEU A 258 39.07 -14.60 28.94
CA LEU A 258 37.67 -15.04 28.95
C LEU A 258 37.24 -15.52 30.34
N HIS A 259 38.10 -16.28 31.01
CA HIS A 259 37.84 -16.72 32.38
C HIS A 259 37.60 -15.52 33.29
N ASP A 260 38.49 -14.51 33.28
CA ASP A 260 38.32 -13.30 34.11
C ASP A 260 37.01 -12.55 33.83
N TYR A 261 36.56 -12.51 32.56
CA TYR A 261 35.31 -11.86 32.19
C TYR A 261 34.07 -12.67 32.55
N ILE A 262 34.11 -14.00 32.36
CA ILE A 262 32.99 -14.91 32.64
C ILE A 262 32.78 -15.09 34.14
N THR A 263 33.87 -15.15 34.93
CA THR A 263 33.79 -15.36 36.39
C THR A 263 33.70 -14.07 37.20
N GLY A 264 34.13 -12.94 36.63
CA GLY A 264 34.17 -11.68 37.34
C GLY A 264 32.78 -11.07 37.56
N GLU A 265 32.37 -10.98 38.82
CA GLU A 265 31.06 -10.45 39.21
C GLU A 265 30.81 -9.00 38.76
N LEU A 266 31.86 -8.18 38.70
CA LEU A 266 31.78 -6.80 38.23
C LEU A 266 31.37 -6.73 36.75
N TYR A 267 31.81 -7.70 35.94
CA TYR A 267 31.63 -7.67 34.49
C TYR A 267 30.22 -8.06 34.04
N VAL A 268 29.44 -8.76 34.87
CA VAL A 268 28.05 -9.12 34.57
C VAL A 268 27.20 -7.90 34.22
N ASN A 269 27.47 -6.77 34.86
CA ASN A 269 26.70 -5.55 34.68
C ASN A 269 27.22 -4.69 33.53
N ILE A 270 28.31 -5.10 32.87
CA ILE A 270 29.02 -4.34 31.85
C ILE A 270 28.95 -5.07 30.50
N ILE A 271 29.17 -6.38 30.53
CA ILE A 271 29.21 -7.27 29.36
C ILE A 271 27.84 -7.88 29.15
N LYS A 272 27.31 -7.69 27.95
CA LYS A 272 26.04 -8.27 27.50
C LYS A 272 26.21 -9.68 26.98
N GLU A 273 27.28 -9.93 26.22
CA GLU A 273 27.50 -11.20 25.56
C GLU A 273 28.98 -11.43 25.25
N ILE A 274 29.40 -12.69 25.34
CA ILE A 274 30.71 -13.15 24.90
C ILE A 274 30.48 -14.18 23.79
N ALA A 275 30.89 -13.87 22.57
CA ALA A 275 30.81 -14.79 21.44
C ALA A 275 32.20 -15.37 21.13
N ILE A 276 32.32 -16.69 21.11
CA ILE A 276 33.55 -17.45 20.91
C ILE A 276 33.44 -18.14 19.56
N TYR A 277 34.39 -17.91 18.68
CA TYR A 277 34.44 -18.46 17.34
C TYR A 277 35.46 -19.59 17.29
N THR A 278 35.06 -20.78 16.83
CA THR A 278 35.91 -21.98 16.84
C THR A 278 35.54 -22.96 15.72
N ASP A 279 36.55 -23.60 15.14
CA ASP A 279 36.41 -24.62 14.09
C ASP A 279 36.04 -26.01 14.65
N LYS A 280 36.09 -26.18 15.98
CA LYS A 280 35.81 -27.44 16.68
C LYS A 280 34.34 -27.73 16.92
N LEU A 281 33.45 -26.77 16.67
CA LEU A 281 32.02 -27.03 16.75
C LEU A 281 31.64 -28.12 15.73
N PRO A 282 30.88 -29.14 16.14
CA PRO A 282 30.40 -30.15 15.20
C PRO A 282 29.54 -29.48 14.13
N GLY A 283 29.90 -29.57 12.86
CA GLY A 283 29.04 -29.03 11.79
C GLY A 283 29.21 -27.53 11.53
N LYS A 284 28.96 -27.14 10.28
CA LYS A 284 29.31 -25.80 9.76
C LYS A 284 28.31 -24.69 10.12
N ASN A 285 27.19 -25.03 10.76
CA ASN A 285 25.97 -24.20 10.73
C ASN A 285 25.20 -24.14 12.06
N TYR A 286 25.84 -24.17 13.23
CA TYR A 286 25.11 -23.85 14.47
C TYR A 286 25.92 -23.08 15.50
N GLU A 287 25.18 -22.30 16.30
CA GLU A 287 25.68 -21.55 17.44
C GLU A 287 25.20 -22.21 18.74
N LEU A 288 26.10 -22.50 19.67
CA LEU A 288 25.72 -22.98 21.00
C LEU A 288 25.55 -21.79 21.93
N LEU A 289 24.36 -21.65 22.48
CA LEU A 289 24.06 -20.66 23.50
C LEU A 289 24.11 -21.33 24.87
N ASP A 290 25.11 -20.98 25.67
CA ASP A 290 25.16 -21.35 27.08
C ASP A 290 24.25 -20.40 27.86
N VAL A 291 23.19 -20.97 28.43
CA VAL A 291 22.23 -20.22 29.24
C VAL A 291 22.57 -20.38 30.72
N PRO A 292 22.57 -19.28 31.48
CA PRO A 292 22.65 -19.31 32.94
C PRO A 292 21.78 -20.42 33.54
N GLY A 293 22.24 -21.02 34.64
CA GLY A 293 21.41 -21.93 35.42
C GLY A 293 20.05 -21.30 35.72
N PHE A 294 18.97 -21.99 35.35
CA PHE A 294 17.59 -21.50 35.54
C PHE A 294 17.18 -21.51 37.04
N ASP A 295 18.01 -22.10 37.89
CA ASP A 295 18.02 -22.03 39.35
C ASP A 295 18.55 -20.69 39.88
N SER A 296 18.90 -19.75 39.00
CA SER A 296 19.19 -18.37 39.36
C SER A 296 18.07 -17.76 40.23
N PRO A 297 18.39 -17.16 41.38
CA PRO A 297 17.40 -16.49 42.24
C PRO A 297 16.84 -15.21 41.61
N ILE A 298 17.41 -14.74 40.51
CA ILE A 298 17.00 -13.52 39.78
C ILE A 298 16.02 -13.90 38.67
N LYS A 299 14.80 -13.34 38.73
CA LYS A 299 13.70 -13.62 37.81
C LYS A 299 14.04 -13.28 36.36
N GLU A 300 14.73 -12.17 36.13
CA GLU A 300 15.12 -11.70 34.80
C GLU A 300 16.03 -12.71 34.08
N HIS A 301 16.90 -13.42 34.80
CA HIS A 301 17.76 -14.46 34.21
C HIS A 301 16.95 -15.69 33.81
N ARG A 302 15.96 -16.08 34.62
CA ARG A 302 15.03 -17.16 34.28
C ARG A 302 14.20 -16.81 33.05
N ASP A 303 13.66 -15.59 32.99
CA ASP A 303 12.87 -15.12 31.85
C ASP A 303 13.71 -15.07 30.57
N ALA A 304 14.97 -14.61 30.67
CA ALA A 304 15.92 -14.63 29.55
C ALA A 304 16.22 -16.06 29.07
N GLY A 305 16.41 -17.02 30.00
CA GLY A 305 16.60 -18.43 29.66
C GLY A 305 15.39 -19.06 28.99
N LEU A 306 14.18 -18.76 29.47
CA LEU A 306 12.95 -19.23 28.85
C LEU A 306 12.78 -18.64 27.44
N GLN A 307 13.10 -17.36 27.24
CA GLN A 307 13.08 -16.73 25.92
C GLN A 307 14.12 -17.31 24.96
N ALA A 308 15.32 -17.65 25.46
CA ALA A 308 16.33 -18.36 24.69
C ALA A 308 15.82 -19.73 24.20
N ILE A 309 15.17 -20.50 25.07
CA ILE A 309 14.57 -21.80 24.71
C ILE A 309 13.46 -21.65 23.65
N LYS A 310 12.65 -20.58 23.74
CA LYS A 310 11.58 -20.30 22.76
C LYS A 310 12.12 -19.96 21.38
N THR A 311 13.24 -19.25 21.31
CA THR A 311 13.81 -18.74 20.05
C THR A 311 14.85 -19.67 19.43
N ALA A 312 15.47 -20.54 20.23
CA ALA A 312 16.47 -21.51 19.76
C ALA A 312 15.86 -22.57 18.84
N ASP A 313 16.61 -23.08 17.86
CA ASP A 313 16.19 -24.12 16.92
C ASP A 313 16.22 -25.53 17.54
N ALA A 314 17.00 -25.71 18.61
CA ALA A 314 16.98 -26.89 19.49
C ALA A 314 17.43 -26.49 20.90
N PHE A 315 17.14 -27.32 21.91
CA PHE A 315 17.77 -27.17 23.23
C PHE A 315 18.24 -28.49 23.83
N LEU A 316 19.40 -28.46 24.48
CA LEU A 316 19.99 -29.57 25.23
C LEU A 316 19.66 -29.38 26.71
N PHE A 317 18.96 -30.35 27.29
CA PHE A 317 18.64 -30.39 28.70
C PHE A 317 19.58 -31.36 29.41
N LEU A 318 20.54 -30.81 30.15
CA LEU A 318 21.54 -31.58 30.88
C LEU A 318 21.05 -31.91 32.30
N THR A 319 21.15 -33.19 32.64
CA THR A 319 20.85 -33.70 33.98
C THR A 319 21.98 -34.55 34.53
N ASN A 320 22.06 -34.65 35.86
CA ASN A 320 23.09 -35.42 36.55
C ASN A 320 22.62 -36.86 36.75
N GLY A 321 23.14 -37.81 35.98
CA GLY A 321 22.78 -39.23 36.07
C GLY A 321 23.20 -39.92 37.37
N GLN A 322 24.15 -39.36 38.13
CA GLN A 322 24.44 -39.86 39.49
C GLN A 322 23.22 -39.70 40.43
N GLN A 323 22.40 -38.67 40.19
CA GLN A 323 21.13 -38.43 40.88
C GLN A 323 20.01 -38.56 39.85
N PRO A 324 19.53 -39.78 39.57
CA PRO A 324 18.73 -40.05 38.37
C PRO A 324 17.35 -39.38 38.36
N SER A 325 16.89 -38.88 39.52
CA SER A 325 15.62 -38.15 39.62
C SER A 325 15.78 -36.67 39.33
N LEU A 326 14.85 -36.09 38.55
CA LEU A 326 14.84 -34.65 38.33
C LEU A 326 14.51 -33.91 39.63
N THR A 327 15.18 -32.78 39.82
CA THR A 327 14.92 -31.89 40.96
C THR A 327 13.66 -31.05 40.73
N GLU A 328 13.07 -30.51 41.79
CA GLU A 328 11.87 -29.65 41.69
C GLU A 328 12.06 -28.46 40.73
N PRO A 329 13.19 -27.73 40.73
CA PRO A 329 13.42 -26.66 39.78
C PRO A 329 13.43 -27.15 38.32
N GLN A 330 14.04 -28.31 38.04
CA GLN A 330 14.08 -28.92 36.71
C GLN A 330 12.67 -29.27 36.22
N ILE A 331 11.86 -29.89 37.08
CA ILE A 331 10.47 -30.25 36.77
C ILE A 331 9.65 -29.00 36.49
N ARG A 332 9.80 -27.94 37.31
CA ARG A 332 9.09 -26.67 37.13
C ARG A 332 9.41 -25.99 35.81
N LEU A 333 10.69 -25.96 35.41
CA LEU A 333 11.09 -25.41 34.12
C LEU A 333 10.45 -26.17 32.95
N LEU A 334 10.54 -27.50 32.96
CA LEU A 334 9.96 -28.33 31.90
C LEU A 334 8.44 -28.14 31.83
N TYR A 335 7.77 -28.04 32.97
CA TYR A 335 6.34 -27.75 33.02
C TYR A 335 5.99 -26.38 32.42
N GLU A 336 6.76 -25.32 32.73
CA GLU A 336 6.57 -23.99 32.14
C GLU A 336 6.79 -23.98 30.62
N ILE A 337 7.75 -24.78 30.11
CA ILE A 337 7.97 -24.95 28.68
C ILE A 337 6.77 -25.67 28.05
N GLN A 338 6.30 -26.77 28.65
CA GLN A 338 5.17 -27.55 28.15
C GLN A 338 3.87 -26.75 28.09
N GLN A 339 3.58 -25.93 29.10
CA GLN A 339 2.35 -25.13 29.14
C GLN A 339 2.35 -23.98 28.15
N ASN A 340 3.49 -23.30 27.99
CA ASN A 340 3.56 -22.07 27.19
C ASN A 340 4.03 -22.32 25.74
N HIS A 341 4.85 -23.35 25.51
CA HIS A 341 5.58 -23.61 24.25
C HIS A 341 5.79 -25.12 24.03
N PHE A 342 4.71 -25.91 24.04
CA PHE A 342 4.78 -27.37 23.88
C PHE A 342 5.58 -27.81 22.63
N GLU A 343 5.49 -27.06 21.53
CA GLU A 343 6.25 -27.32 20.30
C GLU A 343 7.77 -27.38 20.52
N ALA A 344 8.29 -26.66 21.53
CA ALA A 344 9.72 -26.69 21.86
C ALA A 344 10.17 -28.09 22.32
N MET A 345 9.28 -28.92 22.88
CA MET A 345 9.62 -30.29 23.27
C MET A 345 9.96 -31.19 22.07
N GLN A 346 9.46 -30.87 20.87
CA GLN A 346 9.77 -31.66 19.67
C GLN A 346 11.22 -31.53 19.18
N ARG A 347 11.93 -30.52 19.70
CA ARG A 347 13.33 -30.14 19.40
C ARG A 347 14.22 -30.19 20.66
N ALA A 348 13.80 -30.93 21.68
CA ALA A 348 14.47 -31.05 22.97
C ALA A 348 15.33 -32.32 23.02
N PHE A 349 16.57 -32.19 23.51
CA PHE A 349 17.51 -33.29 23.69
C PHE A 349 17.80 -33.50 25.17
N GLY A 350 17.68 -34.74 25.64
CA GLY A 350 18.00 -35.10 27.02
C GLY A 350 19.45 -35.60 27.12
N ILE A 351 20.31 -34.90 27.85
CA ILE A 351 21.71 -35.29 28.00
C ILE A 351 21.96 -35.71 29.46
N ILE A 352 22.20 -36.99 29.69
CA ILE A 352 22.44 -37.56 31.02
C ILE A 352 23.96 -37.64 31.23
N THR A 353 24.47 -36.77 32.09
CA THR A 353 25.91 -36.64 32.37
C THR A 353 26.30 -37.40 33.64
N LYS A 354 27.61 -37.57 33.89
CA LYS A 354 28.17 -38.08 35.17
C LYS A 354 27.78 -39.51 35.55
N LEU A 355 27.32 -40.31 34.60
CA LEU A 355 27.05 -41.74 34.81
C LEU A 355 28.34 -42.56 35.00
N ASP A 356 29.48 -42.02 34.59
CA ASP A 356 30.82 -42.57 34.85
C ASP A 356 31.20 -42.60 36.34
N LEU A 357 30.53 -41.78 37.16
CA LEU A 357 30.73 -41.74 38.62
C LEU A 357 30.03 -42.90 39.35
N CYS A 358 29.18 -43.67 38.68
CA CYS A 358 28.56 -44.86 39.25
C CYS A 358 29.63 -45.90 39.63
N GLN A 359 29.39 -46.65 40.71
CA GLN A 359 30.36 -47.60 41.24
C GLN A 359 30.34 -48.94 40.49
N THR A 360 29.16 -49.39 40.08
CA THR A 360 28.95 -50.69 39.43
C THR A 360 28.13 -50.55 38.15
N PRO A 361 28.26 -51.49 37.19
CA PRO A 361 27.45 -51.50 35.97
C PRO A 361 25.93 -51.61 36.26
N THR A 362 25.55 -52.32 37.32
CA THR A 362 24.16 -52.47 37.74
C THR A 362 23.52 -51.15 38.19
N ILE A 363 24.24 -50.38 39.02
CA ILE A 363 23.79 -49.06 39.47
C ILE A 363 23.72 -48.09 38.29
N TYR A 364 24.70 -48.16 37.38
CA TYR A 364 24.68 -47.40 36.14
C TYR A 364 23.39 -47.65 35.33
N GLN A 365 23.04 -48.92 35.09
CA GLN A 365 21.84 -49.28 34.34
C GLN A 365 20.57 -48.79 35.02
N GLU A 366 20.43 -49.01 36.34
CA GLU A 366 19.27 -48.54 37.11
C GLU A 366 19.13 -47.01 37.03
N HIS A 367 20.23 -46.28 37.19
CA HIS A 367 20.25 -44.83 37.12
C HIS A 367 19.91 -44.32 35.71
N TYR A 368 20.46 -44.95 34.68
CA TYR A 368 20.19 -44.59 33.29
C TYR A 368 18.71 -44.83 32.94
N GLU A 369 18.17 -46.01 33.25
CA GLU A 369 16.77 -46.37 32.99
C GLU A 369 15.83 -45.40 33.70
N LYS A 370 16.09 -45.11 34.98
CA LYS A 370 15.27 -44.18 35.76
C LYS A 370 15.31 -42.76 35.20
N ALA A 371 16.50 -42.23 34.91
CA ALA A 371 16.64 -40.89 34.34
C ALA A 371 16.05 -40.79 32.93
N SER A 372 16.23 -41.82 32.09
CA SER A 372 15.66 -41.88 30.75
C SER A 372 14.13 -41.95 30.79
N THR A 373 13.56 -42.78 31.66
CA THR A 373 12.10 -42.90 31.81
C THR A 373 11.50 -41.57 32.27
N GLU A 374 12.12 -40.90 33.23
CA GLU A 374 11.63 -39.61 33.70
C GLU A 374 11.68 -38.52 32.60
N LEU A 375 12.71 -38.52 31.75
CA LEU A 375 12.76 -37.62 30.59
C LEU A 375 11.68 -37.95 29.55
N ILE A 376 11.44 -39.24 29.28
CA ILE A 376 10.35 -39.68 28.37
C ILE A 376 8.99 -39.25 28.91
N ASP A 377 8.74 -39.39 30.21
CA ASP A 377 7.52 -38.90 30.87
C ASP A 377 7.34 -37.38 30.72
N LYS A 378 8.45 -36.63 30.65
CA LYS A 378 8.48 -35.20 30.34
C LYS A 378 8.44 -34.89 28.84
N HIS A 379 8.06 -35.86 28.00
CA HIS A 379 7.83 -35.73 26.55
C HIS A 379 9.10 -35.49 25.72
N PHE A 380 10.27 -35.89 26.23
CA PHE A 380 11.46 -36.03 25.40
C PHE A 380 11.32 -37.27 24.51
N LYS A 381 11.79 -37.16 23.28
CA LYS A 381 11.81 -38.30 22.36
C LYS A 381 12.91 -39.30 22.78
N PRO A 382 12.64 -40.61 22.85
CA PRO A 382 13.65 -41.61 23.19
C PRO A 382 14.91 -41.51 22.31
N GLU A 383 14.74 -41.22 21.02
CA GLU A 383 15.84 -41.05 20.06
C GLU A 383 16.73 -39.82 20.31
N HIS A 384 16.29 -38.88 21.16
CA HIS A 384 17.00 -37.64 21.50
C HIS A 384 17.54 -37.65 22.94
N ILE A 385 17.55 -38.81 23.60
CA ILE A 385 18.13 -39.00 24.94
C ILE A 385 19.47 -39.71 24.82
N TYR A 386 20.53 -39.10 25.38
CA TYR A 386 21.89 -39.63 25.32
C TYR A 386 22.55 -39.63 26.69
N ALA A 387 23.13 -40.77 27.07
CA ALA A 387 24.06 -40.87 28.18
C ALA A 387 25.46 -40.45 27.71
N VAL A 388 26.09 -39.48 28.37
CA VAL A 388 27.39 -38.94 27.93
C VAL A 388 28.40 -38.89 29.05
N CYS A 389 29.63 -39.28 28.74
CA CYS A 389 30.80 -38.99 29.56
C CYS A 389 31.59 -37.84 28.90
N SER A 390 31.34 -36.59 29.31
CA SER A 390 32.03 -35.43 28.73
C SER A 390 33.49 -35.33 29.18
N ARG A 391 33.81 -35.80 30.40
CA ARG A 391 35.13 -35.63 31.02
C ARG A 391 36.25 -36.32 30.23
N ILE A 392 35.97 -37.51 29.67
CA ILE A 392 36.96 -38.28 28.90
C ILE A 392 37.44 -37.55 27.63
N GLN A 393 36.61 -36.70 27.03
CA GLN A 393 36.91 -35.99 25.79
C GLN A 393 37.89 -34.82 25.96
N ILE A 394 38.14 -34.42 27.21
CA ILE A 394 39.01 -33.28 27.56
C ILE A 394 40.35 -33.76 28.13
N LEU A 395 40.40 -34.99 28.64
CA LEU A 395 41.57 -35.55 29.29
C LEU A 395 42.67 -35.89 28.29
N ASP A 396 43.93 -35.76 28.73
CA ASP A 396 45.08 -36.29 27.99
C ASP A 396 45.01 -37.83 28.00
N GLU A 397 45.13 -38.45 26.82
CA GLU A 397 45.08 -39.90 26.63
C GLU A 397 46.15 -40.64 27.46
N ASN A 398 47.25 -39.96 27.81
CA ASN A 398 48.33 -40.52 28.63
C ASN A 398 48.10 -40.38 30.14
N SER A 399 47.02 -39.72 30.57
CA SER A 399 46.75 -39.49 31.99
C SER A 399 46.21 -40.74 32.68
N GLU A 400 46.59 -40.95 33.94
CA GLU A 400 46.03 -42.05 34.75
C GLU A 400 44.51 -41.94 34.89
N GLU A 401 43.98 -40.71 34.96
CA GLU A 401 42.54 -40.43 35.03
C GLU A 401 41.81 -40.95 33.77
N PHE A 402 42.37 -40.71 32.58
CA PHE A 402 41.83 -41.21 31.32
C PHE A 402 41.74 -42.74 31.32
N HIS A 403 42.83 -43.44 31.66
CA HIS A 403 42.86 -44.91 31.69
C HIS A 403 41.91 -45.52 32.73
N VAL A 404 41.62 -44.82 33.83
CA VAL A 404 40.64 -45.28 34.82
C VAL A 404 39.22 -45.12 34.29
N ILE A 405 38.89 -43.96 33.69
CA ILE A 405 37.56 -43.71 33.14
C ILE A 405 37.31 -44.62 31.94
N ASP A 406 38.25 -44.73 31.00
CA ASP A 406 38.10 -45.56 29.81
C ASP A 406 37.83 -47.03 30.17
N ARG A 407 38.57 -47.61 31.13
CA ARG A 407 38.29 -48.97 31.63
C ARG A 407 36.89 -49.12 32.24
N LYS A 408 36.41 -48.11 32.98
CA LYS A 408 35.05 -48.12 33.52
C LYS A 408 34.00 -48.05 32.41
N LEU A 409 34.20 -47.21 31.40
CA LEU A 409 33.29 -47.09 30.26
C LEU A 409 33.16 -48.41 29.49
N HIS A 410 34.26 -49.13 29.29
CA HIS A 410 34.23 -50.48 28.71
C HIS A 410 33.38 -51.46 29.53
N ASN A 411 33.39 -51.35 30.86
CA ASN A 411 32.59 -52.20 31.74
C ASN A 411 31.10 -51.80 31.79
N PHE A 412 30.77 -50.52 31.55
CA PHE A 412 29.40 -50.01 31.57
C PHE A 412 28.68 -50.14 30.22
N GLY A 413 29.44 -50.35 29.14
CA GLY A 413 28.94 -50.68 27.81
C GLY A 413 29.13 -49.56 26.78
N ASP A 414 28.90 -49.92 25.52
CA ASP A 414 29.17 -49.03 24.38
C ASP A 414 28.26 -47.79 24.35
N ASP A 415 27.09 -47.84 24.99
CA ASP A 415 26.14 -46.73 25.01
C ASP A 415 26.69 -45.50 25.73
N LEU A 416 27.37 -45.66 26.87
CA LEU A 416 28.02 -44.55 27.57
C LEU A 416 29.36 -44.17 26.94
N LYS A 417 30.10 -45.15 26.41
CA LYS A 417 31.41 -44.93 25.77
C LYS A 417 31.30 -44.12 24.49
N GLN A 418 30.36 -44.48 23.61
CA GLN A 418 30.11 -43.78 22.34
C GLN A 418 29.04 -42.70 22.47
N GLY A 419 28.40 -42.57 23.63
CA GLY A 419 27.25 -41.70 23.81
C GLY A 419 27.52 -40.23 23.50
N PHE A 420 28.75 -39.75 23.74
CA PHE A 420 29.14 -38.39 23.35
C PHE A 420 29.12 -38.19 21.83
N GLU A 421 29.78 -39.06 21.05
CA GLU A 421 29.76 -38.97 19.58
C GLU A 421 28.35 -39.23 19.03
N ARG A 422 27.60 -40.17 19.61
CA ARG A 422 26.18 -40.37 19.24
C ARG A 422 25.34 -39.13 19.48
N SER A 423 25.57 -38.39 20.57
CA SER A 423 24.84 -37.14 20.85
C SER A 423 25.17 -36.05 19.83
N LYS A 424 26.43 -35.98 19.38
CA LYS A 424 26.91 -35.05 18.37
C LYS A 424 26.35 -35.39 16.98
N ASP A 425 26.36 -36.66 16.60
CA ASP A 425 25.78 -37.13 15.34
C ASP A 425 24.26 -36.96 15.33
N GLY A 426 23.58 -37.23 16.45
CA GLY A 426 22.15 -37.00 16.62
C GLY A 426 21.79 -35.52 16.46
N LEU A 427 22.58 -34.63 17.04
CA LEU A 427 22.39 -33.18 16.91
C LEU A 427 22.63 -32.69 15.48
N ASN A 428 23.69 -33.16 14.82
CA ASN A 428 23.97 -32.85 13.41
C ASN A 428 22.84 -33.35 12.50
N LYS A 429 22.40 -34.59 12.69
CA LYS A 429 21.27 -35.17 11.95
C LYS A 429 20.00 -34.38 12.17
N PHE A 430 19.72 -33.93 13.40
CA PHE A 430 18.54 -33.12 13.67
C PHE A 430 18.57 -31.80 12.89
N ILE A 431 19.70 -31.11 12.89
CA ILE A 431 19.84 -29.80 12.26
C ILE A 431 19.86 -29.90 10.73
N GLU A 432 20.60 -30.88 10.19
CA GLU A 432 20.78 -31.02 8.75
C GLU A 432 19.61 -31.71 8.07
N PHE A 433 18.86 -32.55 8.79
CA PHE A 433 17.80 -33.36 8.23
C PHE A 433 16.44 -33.19 8.92
N GLU A 434 16.32 -33.43 10.23
CA GLU A 434 15.01 -33.43 10.89
C GLU A 434 14.33 -32.05 10.89
N LEU A 435 15.10 -30.98 11.10
CA LEU A 435 14.60 -29.61 11.16
C LEU A 435 14.11 -29.10 9.78
N PRO A 436 14.87 -29.21 8.67
CA PRO A 436 14.33 -28.89 7.34
C PRO A 436 13.11 -29.74 6.98
N LYS A 437 13.10 -31.03 7.37
CA LYS A 437 11.98 -31.92 7.16
C LYS A 437 10.73 -31.47 7.92
N THR A 438 10.87 -31.03 9.17
CA THR A 438 9.73 -30.51 9.94
C THR A 438 9.22 -29.19 9.37
N HIS A 439 10.09 -28.27 8.94
CA HIS A 439 9.68 -27.03 8.28
C HIS A 439 8.90 -27.29 6.98
N LEU A 440 9.38 -28.22 6.15
CA LEU A 440 8.68 -28.63 4.92
C LEU A 440 7.32 -29.26 5.25
N LYS A 441 7.25 -30.13 6.26
CA LYS A 441 5.99 -30.71 6.73
C LYS A 441 5.02 -29.63 7.22
N GLN A 442 5.49 -28.68 8.03
CA GLN A 442 4.67 -27.57 8.52
C GLN A 442 4.13 -26.72 7.38
N LEU A 443 4.94 -26.47 6.34
CA LEU A 443 4.49 -25.76 5.15
C LEU A 443 3.39 -26.54 4.41
N VAL A 444 3.59 -27.85 4.21
CA VAL A 444 2.60 -28.76 3.61
C VAL A 444 1.29 -28.76 4.39
N ASP A 445 1.36 -28.90 5.72
CA ASP A 445 0.19 -28.92 6.61
C ASP A 445 -0.55 -27.56 6.59
N LEU A 446 0.18 -26.45 6.56
CA LEU A 446 -0.39 -25.10 6.42
C LEU A 446 -1.13 -24.93 5.09
N GLY A 447 -0.55 -25.42 4.00
CA GLY A 447 -1.20 -25.46 2.69
C GLY A 447 -2.50 -26.26 2.71
N ARG A 448 -2.43 -27.49 3.20
CA ARG A 448 -3.55 -28.44 3.22
C ARG A 448 -4.69 -28.00 4.13
N MET A 449 -4.38 -27.54 5.35
CA MET A 449 -5.40 -27.24 6.36
C MET A 449 -5.97 -25.83 6.23
N ARG A 450 -5.17 -24.85 5.79
CA ARG A 450 -5.58 -23.43 5.77
C ARG A 450 -5.75 -22.91 4.35
N LEU A 451 -4.73 -23.07 3.50
CA LEU A 451 -4.72 -22.43 2.18
C LEU A 451 -5.80 -23.00 1.25
N VAL A 452 -5.96 -24.34 1.21
CA VAL A 452 -7.02 -25.01 0.43
C VAL A 452 -8.41 -24.41 0.73
N ARG A 453 -8.76 -24.32 2.01
CA ARG A 453 -10.05 -23.78 2.46
C ARG A 453 -10.28 -22.38 1.93
N HIS A 454 -9.30 -21.48 2.10
CA HIS A 454 -9.45 -20.10 1.65
C HIS A 454 -9.52 -19.97 0.14
N VAL A 455 -8.74 -20.76 -0.61
CA VAL A 455 -8.83 -20.79 -2.08
C VAL A 455 -10.22 -21.22 -2.53
N LEU A 456 -10.77 -22.30 -1.98
CA LEU A 456 -12.13 -22.77 -2.30
C LEU A 456 -13.18 -21.72 -1.96
N GLU A 457 -13.13 -21.13 -0.75
CA GLU A 457 -14.05 -20.06 -0.34
C GLU A 457 -14.04 -18.86 -1.31
N ARG A 458 -12.88 -18.48 -1.87
CA ARG A 458 -12.78 -17.35 -2.80
C ARG A 458 -13.24 -17.73 -4.20
N LEU A 459 -12.91 -18.93 -4.67
CA LEU A 459 -13.42 -19.45 -5.94
C LEU A 459 -14.95 -19.53 -5.92
N ASP A 460 -15.53 -20.03 -4.83
CA ASP A 460 -16.98 -20.08 -4.65
C ASP A 460 -17.59 -18.69 -4.58
N LYS A 461 -16.97 -17.74 -3.86
CA LYS A 461 -17.43 -16.33 -3.84
C LYS A 461 -17.39 -15.68 -5.21
N ILE A 462 -16.35 -15.93 -6.01
CA ILE A 462 -16.26 -15.43 -7.38
C ILE A 462 -17.37 -16.04 -8.25
N LYS A 463 -17.75 -17.30 -8.03
CA LYS A 463 -18.85 -17.98 -8.73
C LYS A 463 -20.25 -17.58 -8.24
N GLN A 464 -20.42 -17.28 -6.95
CA GLN A 464 -21.72 -17.00 -6.31
C GLN A 464 -22.09 -15.50 -6.31
N ASN A 465 -21.12 -14.60 -6.10
CA ASN A 465 -21.35 -13.18 -6.27
C ASN A 465 -21.33 -12.87 -7.77
N GLN A 466 -22.25 -12.03 -8.23
CA GLN A 466 -22.42 -11.57 -9.62
C GLN A 466 -21.20 -10.79 -10.20
N LEU A 467 -19.96 -11.11 -9.83
CA LEU A 467 -18.78 -10.69 -10.55
C LEU A 467 -18.73 -11.37 -11.93
N TRP A 468 -19.35 -12.55 -12.09
CA TRP A 468 -19.49 -13.28 -13.35
C TRP A 468 -20.90 -13.85 -13.57
N SER A 469 -21.33 -13.93 -14.83
CA SER A 469 -22.46 -14.76 -15.26
C SER A 469 -21.98 -16.21 -15.45
N GLN A 470 -22.83 -17.19 -15.16
CA GLN A 470 -22.50 -18.64 -15.13
C GLN A 470 -22.00 -19.23 -16.47
N ASN A 471 -21.90 -18.44 -17.54
CA ASN A 471 -21.65 -18.91 -18.91
C ASN A 471 -20.19 -18.75 -19.40
N LEU A 472 -19.28 -18.24 -18.57
CA LEU A 472 -17.89 -17.92 -18.95
C LEU A 472 -16.98 -19.15 -19.17
N ASP A 473 -17.35 -20.34 -18.67
CA ASP A 473 -16.58 -21.55 -18.96
C ASP A 473 -16.65 -21.95 -20.46
N MET A 474 -17.55 -21.34 -21.24
CA MET A 474 -17.80 -21.67 -22.65
C MET A 474 -17.46 -20.54 -23.65
N THR A 475 -17.16 -19.31 -23.19
CA THR A 475 -16.91 -18.14 -24.07
C THR A 475 -15.60 -17.43 -23.75
N SER A 476 -14.95 -16.87 -24.77
CA SER A 476 -13.69 -16.15 -24.61
C SER A 476 -13.86 -14.90 -23.73
N ILE A 477 -12.83 -14.51 -22.96
CA ILE A 477 -12.86 -13.30 -22.11
C ILE A 477 -13.29 -12.07 -22.91
N ASP A 478 -12.87 -12.00 -24.17
CA ASP A 478 -13.20 -10.89 -25.07
C ASP A 478 -14.70 -10.88 -25.46
N GLU A 479 -15.37 -12.04 -25.55
CA GLU A 479 -16.83 -12.12 -25.73
C GLU A 479 -17.58 -11.70 -24.47
N TYR A 480 -17.11 -12.09 -23.29
CA TYR A 480 -17.69 -11.65 -22.02
C TYR A 480 -17.56 -10.13 -21.84
N ILE A 481 -16.39 -9.57 -22.16
CA ILE A 481 -16.16 -8.13 -22.19
C ILE A 481 -17.15 -7.44 -23.15
N LYS A 482 -17.35 -7.98 -24.35
CA LYS A 482 -18.32 -7.45 -25.32
C LYS A 482 -19.75 -7.49 -24.78
N GLN A 483 -20.16 -8.57 -24.13
CA GLN A 483 -21.50 -8.68 -23.53
C GLN A 483 -21.68 -7.67 -22.38
N HIS A 484 -20.72 -7.62 -21.45
CA HIS A 484 -20.74 -6.68 -20.34
C HIS A 484 -20.71 -5.21 -20.77
N ASN A 485 -20.01 -4.90 -21.86
CA ASN A 485 -20.02 -3.58 -22.49
C ASN A 485 -21.35 -3.21 -23.13
N THR A 486 -22.06 -4.21 -23.65
CA THR A 486 -23.38 -4.01 -24.25
C THR A 486 -24.42 -3.76 -23.15
N GLU A 487 -24.35 -4.51 -22.06
CA GLU A 487 -25.25 -4.36 -20.89
C GLU A 487 -25.05 -3.01 -20.17
N ASN A 488 -23.81 -2.52 -20.08
CA ASN A 488 -23.50 -1.25 -19.41
C ASN A 488 -23.46 -0.02 -20.32
N TRP A 489 -23.74 -0.17 -21.63
CA TRP A 489 -23.68 0.93 -22.59
C TRP A 489 -24.53 2.13 -22.15
N ASP A 490 -25.70 1.87 -21.57
CA ASP A 490 -26.62 2.88 -21.07
C ASP A 490 -25.98 3.79 -20.02
N GLN A 491 -25.27 3.19 -19.06
CA GLN A 491 -24.57 3.92 -18.01
C GLN A 491 -23.35 4.64 -18.56
N VAL A 492 -22.57 3.98 -19.43
CA VAL A 492 -21.37 4.55 -20.04
C VAL A 492 -21.71 5.78 -20.88
N TYR A 493 -22.72 5.67 -21.74
CA TYR A 493 -23.21 6.76 -22.56
C TYR A 493 -23.65 7.95 -21.71
N TYR A 494 -24.43 7.70 -20.66
CA TYR A 494 -24.98 8.78 -19.85
C TYR A 494 -23.90 9.48 -19.00
N GLU A 495 -23.10 8.72 -18.25
CA GLU A 495 -22.13 9.26 -17.29
C GLU A 495 -20.88 9.85 -17.96
N TYR A 496 -20.36 9.22 -19.01
CA TYR A 496 -19.05 9.56 -19.56
C TYR A 496 -19.13 10.38 -20.87
N ILE A 497 -20.27 10.37 -21.56
CA ILE A 497 -20.43 11.06 -22.84
C ILE A 497 -21.45 12.19 -22.72
N PHE A 498 -22.70 11.87 -22.40
CA PHE A 498 -23.81 12.81 -22.47
C PHE A 498 -23.78 13.87 -21.36
N GLN A 499 -23.61 13.46 -20.10
CA GLN A 499 -23.57 14.38 -18.96
C GLN A 499 -22.39 15.37 -19.03
N PRO A 500 -21.14 14.95 -19.31
CA PRO A 500 -20.02 15.88 -19.45
C PRO A 500 -20.23 16.88 -20.58
N ALA A 501 -20.79 16.42 -21.71
CA ALA A 501 -21.12 17.24 -22.85
C ALA A 501 -22.13 18.34 -22.51
N PHE A 502 -23.25 17.91 -21.96
CA PHE A 502 -24.33 18.80 -21.58
C PHE A 502 -23.89 19.79 -20.49
N ALA A 503 -23.11 19.33 -19.52
CA ALA A 503 -22.57 20.18 -18.46
C ALA A 503 -21.62 21.26 -19.01
N LYS A 504 -20.72 20.91 -19.96
CA LYS A 504 -19.80 21.86 -20.60
C LYS A 504 -20.56 22.92 -21.40
N ALA A 505 -21.55 22.50 -22.20
CA ALA A 505 -22.38 23.40 -22.99
C ALA A 505 -23.24 24.33 -22.10
N ASN A 506 -23.85 23.79 -21.05
CA ASN A 506 -24.64 24.57 -20.10
C ASN A 506 -23.77 25.56 -19.31
N HIS A 507 -22.55 25.17 -18.94
CA HIS A 507 -21.59 26.06 -18.28
C HIS A 507 -21.18 27.24 -19.18
N TRP A 508 -20.90 26.99 -20.46
CA TRP A 508 -20.59 28.04 -21.42
C TRP A 508 -21.79 28.98 -21.62
N HIS A 509 -22.98 28.43 -21.86
CA HIS A 509 -24.22 29.22 -21.97
C HIS A 509 -24.44 30.11 -20.74
N THR A 510 -24.35 29.53 -19.54
CA THR A 510 -24.48 30.28 -18.29
C THR A 510 -23.42 31.37 -18.17
N THR A 511 -22.16 31.10 -18.56
CA THR A 511 -21.07 32.07 -18.47
C THR A 511 -21.31 33.27 -19.39
N ILE A 512 -21.71 33.03 -20.64
CA ILE A 512 -22.04 34.08 -21.61
C ILE A 512 -23.26 34.90 -21.14
N VAL A 513 -24.32 34.23 -20.67
CA VAL A 513 -25.60 34.89 -20.32
C VAL A 513 -25.54 35.61 -18.97
N THR A 514 -24.78 35.11 -17.99
CA THR A 514 -24.77 35.66 -16.61
C THR A 514 -23.50 36.42 -16.26
N LYS A 515 -22.31 35.86 -16.53
CA LYS A 515 -21.03 36.45 -16.09
C LYS A 515 -20.48 37.48 -17.07
N GLU A 516 -20.69 37.27 -18.36
CA GLU A 516 -20.22 38.17 -19.41
C GLU A 516 -21.33 39.02 -20.05
N ARG A 517 -22.51 39.06 -19.42
CA ARG A 517 -23.69 39.78 -19.91
C ARG A 517 -23.39 41.25 -20.24
N ALA A 518 -22.67 41.95 -19.38
CA ALA A 518 -22.31 43.36 -19.60
C ALA A 518 -21.42 43.51 -20.84
N LYS A 519 -20.38 42.68 -20.96
CA LYS A 519 -19.48 42.66 -22.13
C LYS A 519 -20.22 42.30 -23.41
N PHE A 520 -21.15 41.34 -23.35
CA PHE A 520 -22.01 40.97 -24.47
C PHE A 520 -22.84 42.16 -24.94
N VAL A 521 -23.50 42.87 -24.02
CA VAL A 521 -24.30 44.06 -24.33
C VAL A 521 -23.43 45.15 -24.94
N ASP A 522 -22.23 45.39 -24.39
CA ASP A 522 -21.31 46.40 -24.91
C ASP A 522 -20.79 46.04 -26.30
N ASN A 523 -20.47 44.77 -26.57
CA ASN A 523 -20.08 44.29 -27.90
C ASN A 523 -21.20 44.47 -28.92
N VAL A 524 -22.44 44.09 -28.58
CA VAL A 524 -23.61 44.28 -29.47
C VAL A 524 -23.83 45.76 -29.77
N LYS A 525 -23.74 46.62 -28.76
CA LYS A 525 -23.86 48.07 -28.93
C LYS A 525 -22.77 48.63 -29.83
N GLN A 526 -21.52 48.28 -29.59
CA GLN A 526 -20.39 48.71 -30.42
C GLN A 526 -20.53 48.22 -31.85
N LYS A 527 -20.87 46.94 -32.05
CA LYS A 527 -21.01 46.37 -33.39
C LYS A 527 -22.16 47.01 -34.18
N PHE A 528 -23.30 47.25 -33.53
CA PHE A 528 -24.41 47.99 -34.14
C PHE A 528 -24.01 49.44 -34.43
N HIS A 529 -23.37 50.11 -33.46
CA HIS A 529 -22.89 51.49 -33.59
C HIS A 529 -21.95 51.66 -34.79
N ASP A 530 -20.89 50.86 -34.85
CA ASP A 530 -19.87 50.92 -35.90
C ASP A 530 -20.48 50.64 -37.27
N SER A 531 -21.31 49.60 -37.38
CA SER A 531 -21.95 49.22 -38.65
C SER A 531 -22.98 50.26 -39.10
N PHE A 532 -23.75 50.82 -38.18
CA PHE A 532 -24.76 51.85 -38.49
C PHE A 532 -24.10 53.18 -38.85
N LEU A 533 -23.02 53.58 -38.16
CA LEU A 533 -22.27 54.80 -38.48
C LEU A 533 -21.64 54.74 -39.87
N ASP A 534 -21.04 53.61 -40.22
CA ASP A 534 -20.43 53.42 -41.54
C ASP A 534 -21.48 53.58 -42.65
N LEU A 535 -22.63 52.94 -42.49
CA LEU A 535 -23.74 53.01 -43.45
C LEU A 535 -24.45 54.39 -43.48
N THR A 536 -24.48 55.14 -42.37
CA THR A 536 -25.06 56.49 -42.32
C THR A 536 -24.11 57.60 -42.79
N GLY A 537 -22.83 57.31 -42.98
CA GLY A 537 -21.84 58.29 -43.44
C GLY A 537 -22.16 58.89 -44.82
N GLU A 538 -22.77 58.12 -45.72
CA GLU A 538 -23.22 58.62 -47.03
C GLU A 538 -24.55 59.40 -46.92
N PHE A 539 -25.45 58.95 -46.04
CA PHE A 539 -26.73 59.61 -45.74
C PHE A 539 -26.56 61.02 -45.16
N LEU A 540 -25.53 61.22 -44.33
CA LEU A 540 -25.19 62.53 -43.75
C LEU A 540 -24.66 63.53 -44.79
N LYS A 541 -23.98 63.05 -45.85
CA LYS A 541 -23.37 63.90 -46.90
C LYS A 541 -24.38 64.43 -47.92
N ARG A 542 -25.55 63.80 -48.03
CA ARG A 542 -26.63 64.18 -48.97
C ARG A 542 -27.61 65.14 -48.29
N THR A 543 -27.29 66.42 -48.22
CA THR A 543 -28.26 67.47 -47.84
C THR A 543 -28.62 68.30 -49.07
N HIS A 544 -29.90 68.25 -49.46
CA HIS A 544 -30.44 69.16 -50.49
C HIS A 544 -31.16 70.29 -49.76
N PRO A 545 -30.91 71.58 -50.08
CA PRO A 545 -31.66 72.69 -49.50
C PRO A 545 -33.11 72.57 -49.95
N ILE A 546 -34.02 72.24 -49.03
CA ILE A 546 -35.45 72.16 -49.34
C ILE A 546 -35.97 73.53 -49.80
N GLU A 547 -35.32 74.63 -49.39
CA GLU A 547 -35.71 75.95 -49.84
C GLU A 547 -35.69 76.03 -51.38
N GLN A 548 -34.70 75.44 -52.07
CA GLN A 548 -34.67 75.42 -53.54
C GLN A 548 -35.86 74.68 -54.16
N LEU A 549 -36.21 73.51 -53.63
CA LEU A 549 -37.37 72.73 -54.10
C LEU A 549 -38.70 73.42 -53.80
N MET A 550 -38.80 74.13 -52.67
CA MET A 550 -39.96 74.94 -52.31
C MET A 550 -40.08 76.20 -53.18
N PHE A 551 -38.95 76.85 -53.49
CA PHE A 551 -38.86 78.02 -54.36
C PHE A 551 -39.26 77.72 -55.80
N GLU A 552 -38.94 76.53 -56.30
CA GLU A 552 -39.32 76.09 -57.65
C GLU A 552 -40.80 75.69 -57.77
N ALA A 553 -41.41 75.21 -56.67
CA ALA A 553 -42.78 74.68 -56.70
C ALA A 553 -43.87 75.67 -56.26
N HIS A 554 -43.61 76.60 -55.33
CA HIS A 554 -44.66 77.43 -54.72
C HIS A 554 -44.23 78.87 -54.36
N GLY A 555 -45.16 79.83 -54.52
CA GLY A 555 -44.97 81.24 -54.16
C GLY A 555 -45.13 81.52 -52.66
N TYR A 556 -44.30 82.42 -52.13
CA TYR A 556 -44.10 82.73 -50.70
C TYR A 556 -45.39 83.02 -49.90
N SER A 557 -45.52 82.41 -48.72
CA SER A 557 -46.36 82.90 -47.61
C SER A 557 -45.60 82.73 -46.29
N LYS A 558 -45.29 83.85 -45.61
CA LYS A 558 -44.50 83.90 -44.36
C LYS A 558 -45.27 83.48 -43.08
N LEU A 559 -46.48 82.96 -43.20
CA LEU A 559 -47.34 82.61 -42.06
C LEU A 559 -47.93 81.19 -42.21
N GLN A 560 -47.06 80.19 -42.36
CA GLN A 560 -47.46 78.79 -42.20
C GLN A 560 -47.11 78.30 -40.80
N LEU A 561 -48.14 77.95 -40.02
CA LEU A 561 -48.03 77.32 -38.70
C LEU A 561 -47.89 75.78 -38.79
N ASN A 562 -48.18 75.18 -39.95
CA ASN A 562 -48.09 73.74 -40.20
C ASN A 562 -46.94 73.43 -41.18
N ALA A 563 -46.34 72.24 -41.06
CA ALA A 563 -45.31 71.76 -41.99
C ALA A 563 -45.84 71.70 -43.44
N HIS A 564 -45.00 72.10 -44.40
CA HIS A 564 -45.35 72.07 -45.82
C HIS A 564 -45.52 70.62 -46.33
N PRO A 565 -46.43 70.31 -47.26
CA PRO A 565 -46.56 68.97 -47.84
C PRO A 565 -45.23 68.39 -48.35
N THR A 566 -44.40 69.21 -49.01
CA THR A 566 -43.05 68.84 -49.47
C THR A 566 -42.10 68.45 -48.34
N ASP A 567 -42.22 69.06 -47.15
CA ASP A 567 -41.43 68.69 -45.96
C ASP A 567 -41.87 67.31 -45.45
N ASN A 568 -43.18 67.01 -45.46
CA ASN A 568 -43.69 65.69 -45.11
C ASN A 568 -43.24 64.61 -46.10
N ASP A 569 -43.27 64.88 -47.42
CA ASP A 569 -42.81 63.94 -48.45
C ASP A 569 -41.31 63.67 -48.38
N VAL A 570 -40.50 64.68 -48.00
CA VAL A 570 -39.06 64.49 -47.79
C VAL A 570 -38.80 63.73 -46.49
N ARG A 571 -39.51 64.03 -45.40
CA ARG A 571 -39.43 63.25 -44.15
C ARG A 571 -39.78 61.78 -44.36
N GLU A 572 -40.85 61.49 -45.09
CA GLU A 572 -41.27 60.11 -45.38
C GLU A 572 -40.18 59.37 -46.19
N ARG A 573 -39.62 60.00 -47.22
CA ARG A 573 -38.50 59.43 -47.99
C ARG A 573 -37.25 59.19 -47.14
N LEU A 574 -36.85 60.14 -46.29
CA LEU A 574 -35.70 59.99 -45.40
C LEU A 574 -35.92 58.89 -44.36
N SER A 575 -37.15 58.74 -43.86
CA SER A 575 -37.49 57.63 -42.97
C SER A 575 -37.34 56.28 -43.67
N ILE A 576 -37.82 56.15 -44.91
CA ILE A 576 -37.70 54.90 -45.68
C ILE A 576 -36.22 54.56 -45.93
N GLU A 577 -35.38 55.56 -46.19
CA GLU A 577 -33.94 55.36 -46.39
C GLU A 577 -33.23 54.97 -45.09
N LEU A 578 -33.55 55.61 -43.95
CA LEU A 578 -33.02 55.23 -42.64
C LEU A 578 -33.50 53.84 -42.20
N GLU A 579 -34.76 53.47 -42.46
CA GLU A 579 -35.26 52.12 -42.23
C GLU A 579 -34.44 51.08 -43.02
N LYS A 580 -34.10 51.35 -44.29
CA LYS A 580 -33.23 50.45 -45.07
C LYS A 580 -31.83 50.29 -44.48
N ILE A 581 -31.26 51.35 -43.93
CA ILE A 581 -29.94 51.29 -43.27
C ILE A 581 -30.02 50.47 -41.98
N VAL A 582 -31.12 50.63 -41.21
CA VAL A 582 -31.40 49.79 -40.04
C VAL A 582 -31.54 48.32 -40.43
N ASP A 583 -32.20 48.02 -41.55
CA ASP A 583 -32.36 46.66 -42.07
C ASP A 583 -30.99 46.01 -42.37
N GLN A 584 -30.14 46.73 -43.11
CA GLN A 584 -28.79 46.26 -43.44
C GLN A 584 -27.94 46.03 -42.18
N THR A 585 -28.02 46.94 -41.22
CA THR A 585 -27.32 46.83 -39.94
C THR A 585 -27.81 45.63 -39.13
N SER A 586 -29.12 45.36 -39.16
CA SER A 586 -29.73 44.21 -38.49
C SER A 586 -29.26 42.87 -39.07
N ASN A 587 -29.11 42.79 -40.41
CA ASN A 587 -28.59 41.59 -41.07
C ASN A 587 -27.15 41.28 -40.63
N ILE A 588 -26.28 42.29 -40.61
CA ILE A 588 -24.88 42.15 -40.16
C ILE A 588 -24.82 41.67 -38.71
N LEU A 589 -25.71 42.19 -37.86
CA LEU A 589 -25.78 41.79 -36.47
C LEU A 589 -26.30 40.35 -36.30
N ALA A 590 -27.28 39.93 -37.10
CA ALA A 590 -27.79 38.57 -37.09
C ALA A 590 -26.73 37.54 -37.54
N GLU A 591 -25.96 37.84 -38.59
CA GLU A 591 -24.82 37.01 -39.02
C GLU A 591 -23.78 36.87 -37.91
N HIS A 592 -23.46 37.97 -37.24
CA HIS A 592 -22.55 37.97 -36.10
C HIS A 592 -23.06 37.07 -34.96
N PHE A 593 -24.34 37.16 -34.61
CA PHE A 593 -24.93 36.30 -33.59
C PHE A 593 -24.91 34.82 -33.94
N TYR A 594 -25.19 34.52 -35.20
CA TYR A 594 -25.17 33.15 -35.71
C TYR A 594 -23.78 32.53 -35.61
N HIS A 595 -22.77 33.18 -36.16
CA HIS A 595 -21.42 32.63 -36.19
C HIS A 595 -20.75 32.61 -34.81
N GLN A 596 -20.91 33.66 -34.01
CA GLN A 596 -20.21 33.74 -32.74
C GLN A 596 -20.86 32.90 -31.65
N TYR A 597 -22.19 32.78 -31.60
CA TYR A 597 -22.84 32.12 -30.46
C TYR A 597 -23.49 30.79 -30.84
N ILE A 598 -24.14 30.70 -31.99
CA ILE A 598 -24.86 29.48 -32.39
C ILE A 598 -23.86 28.42 -32.88
N CYS A 599 -22.96 28.77 -33.80
CA CYS A 599 -21.92 27.85 -34.27
C CYS A 599 -20.92 27.46 -33.16
N GLU A 600 -20.60 28.37 -32.23
CA GLU A 600 -19.70 28.06 -31.11
C GLU A 600 -20.34 27.05 -30.14
N LEU A 601 -21.61 27.22 -29.80
CA LEU A 601 -22.33 26.25 -28.96
C LEU A 601 -22.43 24.88 -29.65
N GLU A 602 -22.69 24.85 -30.95
CA GLU A 602 -22.69 23.61 -31.75
C GLU A 602 -21.31 22.93 -31.72
N ASN A 603 -20.23 23.68 -31.88
CA ASN A 603 -18.87 23.16 -31.78
C ASN A 603 -18.57 22.59 -30.39
N ILE A 604 -19.00 23.27 -29.31
CA ILE A 604 -18.80 22.81 -27.93
C ILE A 604 -19.55 21.49 -27.69
N LEU A 605 -20.77 21.34 -28.24
CA LEU A 605 -21.55 20.12 -28.15
C LEU A 605 -20.90 18.96 -28.94
N ASN A 606 -20.26 19.25 -30.08
CA ASN A 606 -19.57 18.24 -30.91
C ASN A 606 -18.15 17.90 -30.42
N ASP A 607 -17.55 18.68 -29.51
CA ASP A 607 -16.16 18.51 -29.03
C ASP A 607 -15.95 17.28 -28.12
N ILE A 608 -17.01 16.67 -27.57
CA ILE A 608 -16.91 15.53 -26.65
C ILE A 608 -16.46 14.23 -27.36
N CYS A 609 -16.61 14.15 -28.68
CA CYS A 609 -16.08 13.04 -29.45
C CYS A 609 -15.45 13.52 -30.78
N PRO A 610 -14.12 13.72 -30.82
CA PRO A 610 -13.41 14.25 -32.00
C PRO A 610 -13.59 13.42 -33.28
N GLN A 611 -13.95 12.14 -33.13
CA GLN A 611 -14.13 11.18 -34.23
C GLN A 611 -15.51 11.32 -34.93
N LEU A 612 -16.38 12.21 -34.46
CA LEU A 612 -17.76 12.39 -34.90
C LEU A 612 -18.17 13.88 -34.86
N LYS A 613 -17.41 14.75 -35.53
CA LYS A 613 -17.64 16.21 -35.54
C LYS A 613 -19.03 16.66 -36.03
N ASP A 614 -19.83 15.76 -36.61
CA ASP A 614 -21.13 16.05 -37.22
C ASP A 614 -22.31 15.38 -36.46
N LEU A 615 -22.18 15.18 -35.14
CA LEU A 615 -23.22 14.49 -34.37
C LEU A 615 -24.47 15.35 -34.21
N TYR A 616 -24.30 16.64 -33.94
CA TYR A 616 -25.38 17.59 -33.76
C TYR A 616 -25.23 18.77 -34.73
N HIS A 617 -26.30 19.04 -35.48
CA HIS A 617 -26.48 20.25 -36.28
C HIS A 617 -27.76 20.95 -35.84
N THR A 618 -27.67 22.27 -35.67
CA THR A 618 -28.83 23.07 -35.28
C THR A 618 -29.88 23.11 -36.39
N LYS A 619 -31.16 23.09 -36.01
CA LYS A 619 -32.27 23.37 -36.93
C LYS A 619 -32.46 24.87 -37.18
N LEU A 620 -31.74 25.71 -36.43
CA LEU A 620 -31.81 27.17 -36.54
C LEU A 620 -31.00 27.62 -37.77
N THR A 621 -31.67 28.11 -38.81
CA THR A 621 -31.00 28.64 -40.00
C THR A 621 -30.62 30.11 -39.82
N LEU A 622 -29.57 30.54 -40.53
CA LEU A 622 -29.17 31.94 -40.57
C LEU A 622 -30.32 32.85 -41.03
N GLU A 623 -31.09 32.43 -42.04
CA GLU A 623 -32.26 33.16 -42.54
C GLU A 623 -33.27 33.47 -41.43
N LYS A 624 -33.57 32.48 -40.57
CA LYS A 624 -34.49 32.67 -39.44
C LYS A 624 -33.95 33.65 -38.41
N CYS A 625 -32.64 33.60 -38.13
CA CYS A 625 -31.99 34.55 -37.23
C CYS A 625 -32.06 35.97 -37.77
N ILE A 626 -31.87 36.13 -39.09
CA ILE A 626 -32.00 37.42 -39.79
C ILE A 626 -33.42 37.96 -39.62
N TYR A 627 -34.45 37.20 -39.97
CA TYR A 627 -35.85 37.65 -39.85
C TYR A 627 -36.24 38.06 -38.43
N GLU A 628 -35.84 37.27 -37.42
CA GLU A 628 -36.17 37.56 -36.02
C GLU A 628 -35.42 38.78 -35.48
N THR A 629 -34.12 38.93 -35.77
CA THR A 629 -33.33 40.11 -35.41
C THR A 629 -33.89 41.36 -36.08
N HIS A 630 -34.23 41.24 -37.36
CA HIS A 630 -34.80 42.30 -38.17
C HIS A 630 -36.12 42.81 -37.60
N ALA A 631 -37.05 41.91 -37.31
CA ALA A 631 -38.34 42.25 -36.72
C ALA A 631 -38.20 42.96 -35.36
N LEU A 632 -37.28 42.50 -34.50
CA LEU A 632 -37.04 43.10 -33.18
C LEU A 632 -36.47 44.51 -33.28
N ILE A 633 -35.45 44.71 -34.12
CA ILE A 633 -34.77 46.01 -34.27
C ILE A 633 -35.71 47.02 -34.95
N LEU A 634 -36.43 46.63 -36.00
CA LEU A 634 -37.36 47.53 -36.68
C LEU A 634 -38.52 47.97 -35.80
N ARG A 635 -39.04 47.10 -34.94
CA ARG A 635 -40.11 47.43 -33.99
C ARG A 635 -39.73 48.60 -33.08
N VAL A 636 -38.45 48.77 -32.80
CA VAL A 636 -37.91 49.86 -31.98
C VAL A 636 -37.49 51.05 -32.82
N CYS A 637 -36.73 50.81 -33.89
CA CYS A 637 -36.16 51.89 -34.68
C CYS A 637 -37.24 52.70 -35.39
N ARG A 638 -38.30 52.06 -35.89
CA ARG A 638 -39.34 52.75 -36.68
C ARG A 638 -40.06 53.85 -35.89
N PRO A 639 -40.57 53.61 -34.66
CA PRO A 639 -41.10 54.69 -33.82
C PRO A 639 -40.09 55.79 -33.49
N VAL A 640 -38.81 55.44 -33.27
CA VAL A 640 -37.75 56.41 -32.93
C VAL A 640 -37.38 57.27 -34.15
N ILE A 641 -37.24 56.67 -35.33
CA ILE A 641 -37.03 57.39 -36.61
C ILE A 641 -38.20 58.35 -36.87
N MET A 642 -39.44 57.86 -36.70
CA MET A 642 -40.65 58.68 -36.85
C MET A 642 -40.73 59.83 -35.84
N ALA A 643 -40.22 59.66 -34.62
CA ALA A 643 -40.22 60.69 -33.58
C ALA A 643 -39.11 61.72 -33.78
N THR A 644 -37.90 61.26 -34.11
CA THR A 644 -36.71 62.10 -34.29
C THR A 644 -36.78 62.97 -35.55
N LEU A 645 -37.39 62.46 -36.63
CA LEU A 645 -37.60 63.23 -37.86
C LEU A 645 -38.75 64.27 -37.76
N ARG A 646 -39.39 64.44 -36.59
CA ARG A 646 -40.43 65.47 -36.38
C ARG A 646 -39.88 66.90 -36.28
N TYR A 647 -38.57 67.08 -36.11
CA TYR A 647 -37.93 68.39 -36.03
C TYR A 647 -37.56 68.94 -37.43
N SER A 648 -37.08 70.19 -37.50
CA SER A 648 -36.63 70.79 -38.75
C SER A 648 -35.38 70.08 -39.28
N HIS A 649 -35.49 69.41 -40.43
CA HIS A 649 -34.40 68.68 -41.08
C HIS A 649 -33.33 69.63 -41.69
N LEU A 650 -33.60 70.94 -41.67
CA LEU A 650 -32.71 71.98 -42.19
C LEU A 650 -31.48 72.21 -41.29
N ASP A 651 -31.58 71.86 -40.00
CA ASP A 651 -30.51 72.06 -39.04
C ASP A 651 -29.65 70.78 -38.95
N LEU A 652 -28.46 70.81 -39.56
CA LEU A 652 -27.52 69.69 -39.60
C LEU A 652 -27.17 69.12 -38.21
N PRO A 653 -26.96 69.94 -37.15
CA PRO A 653 -26.78 69.47 -35.78
C PRO A 653 -27.98 68.64 -35.29
N VAL A 654 -29.22 69.08 -35.52
CA VAL A 654 -30.43 68.34 -35.09
C VAL A 654 -30.54 67.00 -35.81
N LYS A 655 -30.16 66.93 -37.09
CA LYS A 655 -30.10 65.67 -37.85
C LYS A 655 -29.03 64.73 -37.31
N GLN A 656 -27.85 65.25 -36.95
CA GLN A 656 -26.77 64.47 -36.34
C GLN A 656 -27.15 63.98 -34.94
N ASP A 657 -27.78 64.82 -34.13
CA ASP A 657 -28.26 64.48 -32.78
C ASP A 657 -29.33 63.40 -32.83
N ALA A 658 -30.27 63.47 -33.78
CA ALA A 658 -31.28 62.43 -34.02
C ALA A 658 -30.65 61.07 -34.39
N ILE A 659 -29.59 61.07 -35.21
CA ILE A 659 -28.86 59.86 -35.59
C ILE A 659 -28.09 59.31 -34.38
N ASN A 660 -27.42 60.17 -33.62
CA ASN A 660 -26.74 59.80 -32.38
C ASN A 660 -27.72 59.19 -31.37
N GLU A 661 -28.89 59.81 -31.17
CA GLU A 661 -29.96 59.26 -30.32
C GLU A 661 -30.42 57.88 -30.78
N LEU A 662 -30.68 57.69 -32.08
CA LEU A 662 -31.06 56.39 -32.63
C LEU A 662 -29.98 55.33 -32.34
N ILE A 663 -28.72 55.68 -32.53
CA ILE A 663 -27.57 54.80 -32.31
C ILE A 663 -27.46 54.36 -30.84
N TYR A 664 -27.72 55.25 -29.88
CA TYR A 664 -27.64 54.93 -28.46
C TYR A 664 -28.89 54.22 -27.94
N ILE A 665 -30.07 54.65 -28.38
CA ILE A 665 -31.36 54.20 -27.84
C ILE A 665 -31.80 52.88 -28.49
N ALA A 666 -31.66 52.73 -29.81
CA ALA A 666 -32.23 51.60 -30.51
C ALA A 666 -31.69 50.23 -30.07
N PRO A 667 -30.36 50.01 -29.92
CA PRO A 667 -29.85 48.73 -29.44
C PRO A 667 -30.29 48.44 -28.00
N THR A 668 -30.33 49.48 -27.15
CA THR A 668 -30.69 49.36 -25.73
C THR A 668 -32.17 48.98 -25.56
N VAL A 669 -33.06 49.62 -26.32
CA VAL A 669 -34.50 49.35 -26.26
C VAL A 669 -34.85 48.04 -26.95
N ALA A 670 -34.23 47.71 -28.10
CA ALA A 670 -34.42 46.42 -28.76
C ALA A 670 -34.02 45.26 -27.87
N PHE A 671 -32.89 45.40 -27.16
CA PHE A 671 -32.45 44.43 -26.17
C PHE A 671 -33.43 44.29 -24.99
N ASN A 672 -33.96 45.39 -24.47
CA ASN A 672 -34.92 45.34 -23.36
C ASN A 672 -36.24 44.69 -23.78
N ILE A 673 -36.75 44.95 -24.99
CA ILE A 673 -37.95 44.31 -25.53
C ILE A 673 -37.73 42.80 -25.71
N ALA A 674 -36.54 42.40 -26.17
CA ALA A 674 -36.18 40.98 -26.30
C ALA A 674 -36.03 40.26 -24.94
N ASN A 675 -35.90 40.99 -23.83
CA ASN A 675 -35.72 40.46 -22.48
C ASN A 675 -37.00 40.44 -21.63
N ILE A 676 -38.13 40.96 -22.13
CA ILE A 676 -39.40 40.82 -21.41
C ILE A 676 -39.78 39.33 -21.47
N PRO A 677 -39.85 38.61 -20.33
CA PRO A 677 -40.34 37.25 -20.35
C PRO A 677 -41.79 37.27 -20.85
N ASP A 678 -42.12 36.42 -21.82
CA ASP A 678 -43.53 36.15 -22.14
C ASP A 678 -44.22 35.79 -20.81
N GLN A 679 -45.19 36.61 -20.39
CA GLN A 679 -45.88 36.42 -19.11
C GLN A 679 -46.77 35.17 -19.08
N ASP A 680 -46.90 34.46 -20.20
CA ASP A 680 -47.63 33.21 -20.32
C ASP A 680 -46.73 32.13 -20.94
N GLY A 681 -46.05 31.36 -20.08
CA GLY A 681 -45.20 30.26 -20.53
C GLY A 681 -44.65 29.47 -19.36
N ASP A 682 -45.36 28.40 -19.01
CA ASP A 682 -45.03 27.36 -18.04
C ASP A 682 -43.51 27.16 -17.90
N VAL A 683 -42.97 27.23 -16.67
CA VAL A 683 -41.57 26.90 -16.40
C VAL A 683 -41.40 25.41 -16.64
N GLY A 684 -41.19 25.05 -17.90
CA GLY A 684 -41.04 23.69 -18.35
C GLY A 684 -39.88 23.01 -17.62
N ILE A 685 -39.91 21.68 -17.65
CA ILE A 685 -38.94 20.75 -17.05
C ILE A 685 -37.48 21.19 -17.23
N LEU A 686 -37.15 21.86 -18.36
CA LEU A 686 -35.84 22.46 -18.63
C LEU A 686 -35.42 23.54 -17.61
N GLY A 687 -36.32 24.43 -17.19
CA GLY A 687 -36.02 25.48 -16.21
C GLY A 687 -35.69 24.89 -14.83
N GLN A 688 -36.35 23.78 -14.47
CA GLN A 688 -36.06 23.05 -13.23
C GLN A 688 -34.74 22.26 -13.31
N GLU A 689 -34.40 21.67 -14.46
CA GLU A 689 -33.12 20.98 -14.64
C GLU A 689 -31.91 21.92 -14.74
N ILE A 690 -32.09 23.07 -15.39
CA ILE A 690 -31.07 24.13 -15.44
C ILE A 690 -30.87 24.71 -14.04
N SER A 691 -31.94 24.94 -13.26
CA SER A 691 -31.85 25.38 -11.86
C SER A 691 -31.13 24.36 -10.98
N LYS A 692 -31.47 23.06 -11.09
CA LYS A 692 -30.80 21.98 -10.35
C LYS A 692 -29.32 21.84 -10.72
N SER A 693 -28.99 21.98 -12.00
CA SER A 693 -27.60 21.92 -12.48
C SER A 693 -26.79 23.14 -12.03
N ALA A 694 -27.41 24.32 -12.01
CA ALA A 694 -26.82 25.54 -11.50
C ALA A 694 -26.62 25.51 -9.97
N GLU A 695 -27.56 24.93 -9.21
CA GLU A 695 -27.43 24.70 -7.76
C GLU A 695 -26.31 23.70 -7.41
N LEU A 696 -26.14 22.64 -8.21
CA LEU A 696 -25.04 21.67 -8.07
C LEU A 696 -23.66 22.28 -8.35
N LEU A 697 -23.58 23.23 -9.28
CA LEU A 697 -22.34 23.98 -9.58
C LEU A 697 -22.08 25.11 -8.57
N ALA A 698 -23.13 25.73 -8.01
CA ALA A 698 -23.03 26.77 -6.99
C ALA A 698 -22.48 26.25 -5.65
N ASN A 699 -22.73 24.97 -5.32
CA ASN A 699 -22.17 24.31 -4.13
C ASN A 699 -20.63 24.10 -4.18
N LYS A 700 -19.95 24.54 -5.24
CA LYS A 700 -18.48 24.49 -5.37
C LYS A 700 -17.78 25.85 -5.44
N SER A 701 -18.49 26.97 -5.36
CA SER A 701 -17.86 28.28 -5.31
C SER A 701 -18.69 29.29 -4.51
N GLU A 702 -18.24 29.59 -3.30
CA GLU A 702 -18.70 30.76 -2.56
C GLU A 702 -18.34 32.02 -3.34
N MET A 703 -19.33 32.81 -3.80
CA MET A 703 -19.25 34.28 -3.77
C MET A 703 -20.57 34.98 -4.16
N THR A 704 -21.10 35.69 -3.16
CA THR A 704 -21.73 37.04 -3.22
C THR A 704 -23.02 37.27 -4.02
N THR A 705 -24.15 36.95 -3.39
CA THR A 705 -25.53 37.29 -3.80
C THR A 705 -26.02 38.68 -3.32
N SER A 706 -25.11 39.59 -2.92
CA SER A 706 -25.50 40.90 -2.36
C SER A 706 -25.46 42.05 -3.38
N LEU A 707 -24.66 41.96 -4.44
CA LEU A 707 -24.51 43.05 -5.42
C LEU A 707 -25.64 43.07 -6.46
N ILE A 708 -26.29 41.93 -6.70
CA ILE A 708 -27.29 41.74 -7.75
C ILE A 708 -28.67 42.29 -7.33
N LYS A 709 -28.98 42.32 -6.02
CA LYS A 709 -30.24 42.89 -5.52
C LYS A 709 -30.29 44.42 -5.55
N THR A 710 -29.13 45.08 -5.62
CA THR A 710 -29.04 46.55 -5.62
C THR A 710 -29.12 47.14 -7.03
N LEU A 711 -28.85 46.34 -8.07
CA LEU A 711 -28.93 46.74 -9.48
C LEU A 711 -30.35 46.61 -10.09
N PHE A 712 -31.29 45.99 -9.38
CA PHE A 712 -32.67 45.73 -9.83
C PHE A 712 -33.74 46.52 -9.06
N LYS A 713 -33.32 47.56 -8.33
CA LYS A 713 -34.19 48.63 -7.82
C LYS A 713 -33.91 49.88 -8.63
#